data_AF-A0A6C2YNB7-F1
#
_entry.id   AF-A0A6C2YNB7-F1
#
_cell.length_a   1.000
_cell.length_b   1.000
_cell.length_c   1.000
_cell.angle_alpha   90.00
_cell.angle_beta   90.00
_cell.angle_gamma   90.00
#
_symmetry.space_group_name_H-M   'P 1'
#
loop_
_entity.id
_entity.type
_entity.pdbx_description
1 polymer ?
#
loop_
_entity_poly.entity_id
_entity_poly.type
_entity_poly.pdbx_seq_one_letter_code
_entity_poly.pdbx_strand_id
1 'polypeptide(L)'
;MSFLGITFLSPMFLAGLLSAAIPLVIHLSRSRRTKTLRFSTTRFFNDQFLRSYRMSRLKEIWLLLCRMALFALLAMALARPLVLPQGSPTLLGGSRAVVLVVDTSASMGARDGEQTLLDRAKRASREILETLREGDVANVIESVRRDAGPLVQFPEMTPQLGDLRQSIDQLEVRDLGTDLRAALERAELLLRGSPATSKEIYLLSDFQDAGWDNSEAEGQSAGSDCSVTWVRIQPQQPENLSITAVQYGSARPMIGVPFEIKPFVVFQGSRTQATVRLIVDGKPVAERTLERTSTTAWATPRFHVSFATAGWHSGYVEVDDPQLPQDNRRYFALEVLDSVKLLAVNGAPSSIAEQDELFFLKAALRATDRESGRSSFEIATVSTGEFIGKDLAALREFPLIVLANVEALPVPIVEKLEQYVDSGGRLLVILGDRVIPGAYAEALAAPGRLHGGLLPGKLTRLVGDPRGSENFASIGDVNADVVAVAAFADPKFGNLNTVRLKAYWQFDSGDWPIWMKSSNGDPLLVEKPFGQGAVLLCAFPVDRDWSNFPVRPAFLPWTHRIVGYLAQDSRGGQSFAQSGETLIVPTSLPGTAPMIGKAPNPDGQPGTTPIYPEPAIDDSQRLEIRNIEPIGVYSFARADAPDRPILVAVNLESYESELNYLDRWFAEQSPEVEPRQAVESGLRKLLPSYPAEMVRYVADAESVAEAASTARRGVKLWDLVLMVVLALALLEPFVANWISAKHYGKPTELAEARPVRGSQGAAS
;
A
#
# COMPACT_ATOMS: atom_id res chain seq x y z
N MET A 1 -37.85 15.72 -9.03
CA MET A 1 -37.62 16.89 -8.16
C MET A 1 -38.65 16.88 -7.05
N SER A 2 -38.39 16.13 -5.96
CA SER A 2 -39.16 16.25 -4.71
C SER A 2 -38.33 17.10 -3.76
N PHE A 3 -38.67 18.37 -3.68
CA PHE A 3 -37.98 19.35 -2.83
C PHE A 3 -38.33 19.13 -1.35
N LEU A 4 -37.32 18.81 -0.52
CA LEU A 4 -37.28 18.85 0.95
C LEU A 4 -38.35 18.04 1.74
N GLY A 5 -37.92 16.93 2.37
CA GLY A 5 -38.70 16.23 3.39
C GLY A 5 -38.69 16.97 4.73
N ILE A 6 -39.59 17.94 4.91
CA ILE A 6 -39.76 18.67 6.18
C ILE A 6 -40.66 17.85 7.12
N THR A 7 -40.16 17.54 8.32
CA THR A 7 -40.90 16.88 9.40
C THR A 7 -41.07 17.83 10.58
N PHE A 8 -42.20 17.76 11.30
CA PHE A 8 -42.46 18.59 12.48
C PHE A 8 -42.36 17.74 13.74
N LEU A 9 -41.53 18.14 14.71
CA LEU A 9 -41.41 17.48 16.01
C LEU A 9 -42.68 17.61 16.85
N SER A 10 -43.38 18.74 16.72
CA SER A 10 -44.52 19.09 17.56
C SER A 10 -45.67 19.61 16.69
N PRO A 11 -46.27 18.74 15.83
CA PRO A 11 -47.23 19.15 14.80
C PRO A 11 -48.49 19.83 15.36
N MET A 12 -48.86 19.57 16.62
CA MET A 12 -49.99 20.24 17.28
C MET A 12 -49.87 21.76 17.32
N PHE A 13 -48.64 22.32 17.37
CA PHE A 13 -48.46 23.78 17.36
C PHE A 13 -48.75 24.44 16.02
N LEU A 14 -48.91 23.66 14.93
CA LEU A 14 -49.39 24.20 13.64
C LEU A 14 -50.81 24.77 13.76
N ALA A 15 -51.64 24.27 14.69
CA ALA A 15 -52.94 24.89 14.99
C ALA A 15 -52.78 26.35 15.47
N GLY A 16 -51.63 26.69 16.04
CA GLY A 16 -51.26 28.06 16.41
C GLY A 16 -51.19 29.03 15.23
N LEU A 17 -51.13 28.58 13.98
CA LEU A 17 -51.22 29.45 12.80
C LEU A 17 -52.53 30.25 12.76
N LEU A 18 -53.59 29.75 13.41
CA LEU A 18 -54.85 30.49 13.56
C LEU A 18 -54.68 31.81 14.32
N SER A 19 -53.65 31.94 15.17
CA SER A 19 -53.34 33.19 15.88
C SER A 19 -52.93 34.32 14.93
N ALA A 20 -52.46 34.01 13.72
CA ALA A 20 -52.20 35.00 12.68
C ALA A 20 -53.48 35.73 12.22
N ALA A 21 -54.67 35.19 12.49
CA ALA A 21 -55.93 35.89 12.24
C ALA A 21 -56.25 36.97 13.29
N ILE A 22 -55.62 36.97 14.47
CA ILE A 22 -55.92 37.92 15.55
C ILE A 22 -55.68 39.37 15.11
N PRO A 23 -54.51 39.75 14.53
CA PRO A 23 -54.31 41.11 14.02
C PRO A 23 -55.30 41.51 12.93
N LEU A 24 -55.68 40.56 12.06
CA LEU A 24 -56.64 40.79 10.98
C LEU A 24 -58.03 41.11 11.53
N VAL A 25 -58.50 40.33 12.51
CA VAL A 25 -59.80 40.54 13.17
C VAL A 25 -59.82 41.88 13.90
N ILE A 26 -58.75 42.22 14.64
CA ILE A 26 -58.63 43.52 15.32
C ILE A 26 -58.62 44.67 14.30
N HIS A 27 -57.93 44.51 13.17
CA HIS A 27 -57.87 45.51 12.10
C HIS A 27 -59.25 45.76 11.47
N LEU A 28 -59.99 44.69 11.14
CA LEU A 28 -61.35 44.77 10.58
C LEU A 28 -62.37 45.33 11.59
N SER A 29 -62.25 44.96 12.87
CA SER A 29 -63.12 45.47 13.95
C SER A 29 -62.92 46.97 14.22
N ARG A 30 -61.79 47.54 13.80
CA ARG A 30 -61.49 48.98 13.91
C ARG A 30 -62.03 49.81 12.74
N SER A 31 -63.07 49.34 12.04
CA SER A 31 -63.79 50.14 11.04
C SER A 31 -64.18 51.50 11.64
N ARG A 32 -63.43 52.54 11.23
CA ARG A 32 -63.52 53.88 11.80
C ARG A 32 -64.91 54.41 11.50
N ARG A 33 -65.74 54.66 12.52
CA ARG A 33 -66.86 55.60 12.41
C ARG A 33 -66.26 56.92 11.95
N THR A 34 -66.40 57.23 10.66
CA THR A 34 -66.00 58.53 10.11
C THR A 34 -66.80 59.59 10.83
N LYS A 35 -66.17 60.34 11.73
CA LYS A 35 -66.77 61.55 12.28
C LYS A 35 -66.81 62.57 11.16
N THR A 36 -68.01 62.90 10.70
CA THR A 36 -68.24 63.96 9.73
C THR A 36 -67.98 65.30 10.42
N LEU A 37 -66.92 66.00 10.01
CA LEU A 37 -66.62 67.36 10.44
C LEU A 37 -67.13 68.32 9.36
N ARG A 38 -67.98 69.28 9.74
CA ARG A 38 -68.36 70.38 8.85
C ARG A 38 -67.19 71.37 8.78
N PHE A 39 -66.69 71.63 7.57
CA PHE A 39 -65.62 72.58 7.29
C PHE A 39 -66.11 73.61 6.24
N SER A 40 -65.49 74.79 6.20
CA SER A 40 -66.04 75.95 5.47
C SER A 40 -65.72 76.00 3.96
N THR A 41 -64.68 75.30 3.45
CA THR A 41 -64.39 75.24 2.00
C THR A 41 -63.52 74.03 1.60
N THR A 42 -63.85 73.35 0.50
CA THR A 42 -63.08 72.21 -0.07
C THR A 42 -61.91 72.66 -0.96
N ARG A 43 -61.79 73.96 -1.24
CA ARG A 43 -60.92 74.53 -2.27
C ARG A 43 -59.41 74.28 -2.05
N PHE A 44 -58.99 73.88 -0.85
CA PHE A 44 -57.58 73.61 -0.49
C PHE A 44 -57.18 72.12 -0.49
N PHE A 45 -58.11 71.19 -0.78
CA PHE A 45 -57.77 69.77 -0.92
C PHE A 45 -57.15 69.50 -2.30
N ASN A 46 -55.85 69.76 -2.44
CA ASN A 46 -55.09 69.40 -3.64
C ASN A 46 -54.87 67.87 -3.72
N ASP A 47 -54.69 67.35 -4.95
CA ASP A 47 -54.43 65.94 -5.28
C ASP A 47 -53.32 65.27 -4.44
N GLN A 48 -52.40 66.07 -3.87
CA GLN A 48 -51.37 65.60 -2.95
C GLN A 48 -51.92 64.96 -1.67
N PHE A 49 -53.08 65.40 -1.14
CA PHE A 49 -53.72 64.80 0.04
C PHE A 49 -54.33 63.42 -0.27
N LEU A 50 -54.89 63.23 -1.47
CA LEU A 50 -55.44 61.94 -1.91
C LEU A 50 -54.32 60.91 -2.14
N ARG A 51 -53.16 61.33 -2.67
CA ARG A 51 -51.94 60.48 -2.75
C ARG A 51 -51.43 60.06 -1.37
N SER A 52 -51.43 60.96 -0.39
CA SER A 52 -50.99 60.67 0.97
C SER A 52 -51.90 59.63 1.66
N TYR A 53 -53.22 59.70 1.43
CA TYR A 53 -54.18 58.71 1.96
C TYR A 53 -54.01 57.30 1.36
N ARG A 54 -53.81 57.19 0.04
CA ARG A 54 -53.56 55.89 -0.62
C ARG A 54 -52.25 55.24 -0.15
N MET A 55 -51.18 56.02 -0.02
CA MET A 55 -49.89 55.53 0.49
C MET A 55 -49.96 55.14 1.97
N SER A 56 -50.81 55.80 2.77
CA SER A 56 -51.07 55.44 4.17
C SER A 56 -51.75 54.07 4.29
N ARG A 57 -52.77 53.80 3.45
CA ARG A 57 -53.44 52.49 3.40
C ARG A 57 -52.48 51.35 3.05
N LEU A 58 -51.61 51.53 2.05
CA LEU A 58 -50.64 50.50 1.67
C LEU A 58 -49.67 50.20 2.84
N LYS A 59 -49.19 51.24 3.53
CA LYS A 59 -48.30 51.08 4.69
C LYS A 59 -48.98 50.41 5.88
N GLU A 60 -50.25 50.73 6.14
CA GLU A 60 -51.06 50.05 7.18
C GLU A 60 -51.27 48.57 6.85
N ILE A 61 -51.48 48.22 5.57
CA ILE A 61 -51.59 46.81 5.12
C ILE A 61 -50.25 46.09 5.28
N TRP A 62 -49.12 46.71 4.92
CA TRP A 62 -47.79 46.11 5.13
C TRP A 62 -47.51 45.87 6.62
N LEU A 63 -47.86 46.81 7.50
CA LEU A 63 -47.72 46.64 8.94
C LEU A 63 -48.61 45.50 9.46
N LEU A 64 -49.84 45.39 8.94
CA LEU A 64 -50.75 44.29 9.27
C LEU A 64 -50.17 42.94 8.84
N LEU A 65 -49.65 42.83 7.62
CA LEU A 65 -49.00 41.62 7.10
C LEU A 65 -47.80 41.23 7.96
N CYS A 66 -46.96 42.19 8.38
CA CYS A 66 -45.86 41.91 9.32
C CYS A 66 -46.36 41.34 10.64
N ARG A 67 -47.44 41.88 11.22
CA ARG A 67 -48.03 41.34 12.46
C ARG A 67 -48.58 39.93 12.28
N MET A 68 -49.29 39.68 11.19
CA MET A 68 -49.80 38.34 10.88
C MET A 68 -48.64 37.36 10.66
N ALA A 69 -47.59 37.78 9.94
CA ALA A 69 -46.38 37.00 9.73
C ALA A 69 -45.65 36.70 11.04
N LEU A 70 -45.60 37.64 11.99
CA LEU A 70 -44.99 37.42 13.31
C LEU A 70 -45.65 36.24 14.04
N PHE A 71 -46.97 36.25 14.15
CA PHE A 71 -47.73 35.18 14.81
C PHE A 71 -47.63 33.86 14.04
N ALA A 72 -47.65 33.90 12.70
CA ALA A 72 -47.51 32.70 11.87
C ALA A 72 -46.11 32.07 12.00
N LEU A 73 -45.05 32.87 11.93
CA LEU A 73 -43.67 32.41 12.08
C LEU A 73 -43.39 31.91 13.51
N LEU A 74 -43.98 32.54 14.53
CA LEU A 74 -43.87 32.06 15.91
C LEU A 74 -44.51 30.68 16.09
N ALA A 75 -45.73 30.48 15.56
CA ALA A 75 -46.38 29.17 15.57
C ALA A 75 -45.56 28.12 14.81
N MET A 76 -44.97 28.51 13.68
CA MET A 76 -44.08 27.66 12.88
C MET A 76 -42.79 27.30 13.65
N ALA A 77 -42.20 28.25 14.38
CA ALA A 77 -41.02 27.98 15.21
C ALA A 77 -41.34 27.02 16.35
N LEU A 78 -42.51 27.16 16.99
CA LEU A 78 -43.00 26.26 18.04
C LEU A 78 -43.36 24.86 17.52
N ALA A 79 -43.73 24.73 16.25
CA ALA A 79 -43.94 23.44 15.58
C ALA A 79 -42.63 22.69 15.29
N ARG A 80 -41.47 23.34 15.52
CA ARG A 80 -40.11 22.79 15.41
C ARG A 80 -39.89 22.02 14.09
N PRO A 81 -39.92 22.71 12.93
CA PRO A 81 -39.62 22.10 11.63
C PRO A 81 -38.18 21.60 11.56
N LEU A 82 -38.03 20.39 11.01
CA LEU A 82 -36.77 19.71 10.76
C LEU A 82 -36.66 19.32 9.29
N VAL A 83 -35.47 19.50 8.72
CA VAL A 83 -35.11 18.85 7.46
C VAL A 83 -34.33 17.61 7.77
N LEU A 84 -34.88 16.45 7.42
CA LEU A 84 -34.15 15.19 7.45
C LEU A 84 -33.52 14.91 6.07
N PRO A 85 -32.32 14.31 6.02
CA PRO A 85 -31.79 13.69 4.80
C PRO A 85 -32.76 12.62 4.30
N GLN A 86 -32.88 12.44 2.97
CA GLN A 86 -33.72 11.39 2.41
C GLN A 86 -33.11 10.02 2.75
N GLY A 87 -33.95 9.07 3.15
CA GLY A 87 -33.49 7.73 3.58
C GLY A 87 -33.05 7.62 5.05
N SER A 88 -33.15 8.68 5.86
CA SER A 88 -32.96 8.56 7.31
C SER A 88 -34.18 7.88 7.95
N PRO A 89 -34.01 6.76 8.69
CA PRO A 89 -35.12 6.11 9.38
C PRO A 89 -35.79 7.07 10.35
N THR A 90 -37.10 6.95 10.47
CA THR A 90 -37.98 7.86 11.20
C THR A 90 -37.48 8.14 12.62
N LEU A 91 -37.50 9.42 13.02
CA LEU A 91 -37.05 10.00 14.31
C LEU A 91 -37.69 9.42 15.59
N LEU A 92 -38.49 8.35 15.50
CA LEU A 92 -39.13 7.70 16.63
C LEU A 92 -38.23 6.60 17.22
N GLY A 93 -37.12 7.01 17.86
CA GLY A 93 -36.46 6.22 18.91
C GLY A 93 -36.13 4.76 18.62
N GLY A 94 -35.76 4.40 17.39
CA GLY A 94 -35.35 3.04 17.04
C GLY A 94 -33.95 2.69 17.55
N SER A 95 -33.71 1.40 17.81
CA SER A 95 -32.39 0.87 18.19
C SER A 95 -31.37 1.04 17.07
N ARG A 96 -30.11 1.31 17.44
CA ARG A 96 -28.98 1.49 16.52
C ARG A 96 -28.05 0.29 16.55
N ALA A 97 -27.44 0.01 15.41
CA ALA A 97 -26.33 -0.91 15.26
C ALA A 97 -25.15 -0.14 14.68
N VAL A 98 -24.06 -0.04 15.45
CA VAL A 98 -22.89 0.76 15.10
C VAL A 98 -21.65 -0.11 15.00
N VAL A 99 -20.97 -0.13 13.86
CA VAL A 99 -19.66 -0.76 13.73
C VAL A 99 -18.59 0.32 13.60
N LEU A 100 -17.61 0.26 14.50
CA LEU A 100 -16.41 1.10 14.45
C LEU A 100 -15.32 0.31 13.73
N VAL A 101 -15.00 0.70 12.50
CA VAL A 101 -13.81 0.20 11.80
C VAL A 101 -12.65 1.10 12.19
N VAL A 102 -11.74 0.57 13.01
CA VAL A 102 -10.58 1.29 13.53
C VAL A 102 -9.34 0.77 12.83
N ASP A 103 -8.62 1.66 12.17
CA ASP A 103 -7.34 1.31 11.60
C ASP A 103 -6.28 1.13 12.69
N THR A 104 -5.58 0.01 12.62
CA THR A 104 -4.51 -0.39 13.55
C THR A 104 -3.27 -0.85 12.79
N SER A 105 -3.19 -0.56 11.49
CA SER A 105 -2.01 -0.84 10.67
C SER A 105 -0.77 -0.10 11.18
N ALA A 106 0.38 -0.46 10.62
CA ALA A 106 1.65 0.13 11.00
C ALA A 106 1.66 1.66 10.82
N SER A 107 1.02 2.19 9.78
CA SER A 107 0.94 3.64 9.53
C SER A 107 0.25 4.41 10.66
N MET A 108 -0.68 3.77 11.38
CA MET A 108 -1.37 4.35 12.54
C MET A 108 -0.45 4.53 13.76
N GLY A 109 0.76 3.99 13.69
CA GLY A 109 1.87 4.27 14.61
C GLY A 109 2.52 5.63 14.42
N ALA A 110 2.22 6.34 13.32
CA ALA A 110 2.77 7.66 13.06
C ALA A 110 2.46 8.62 14.21
N ARG A 111 3.46 9.43 14.59
CA ARG A 111 3.38 10.35 15.71
C ARG A 111 3.03 11.76 15.26
N ASP A 112 2.08 12.37 15.96
CA ASP A 112 1.72 13.78 15.85
C ASP A 112 1.87 14.42 17.24
N GLY A 113 3.07 14.97 17.51
CA GLY A 113 3.49 15.35 18.85
C GLY A 113 3.77 14.12 19.73
N GLU A 114 3.14 14.04 20.90
CA GLU A 114 3.33 12.95 21.87
C GLU A 114 2.35 11.78 21.67
N GLN A 115 1.42 11.88 20.71
CA GLN A 115 0.35 10.90 20.49
C GLN A 115 0.51 10.23 19.13
N THR A 116 0.14 8.95 19.07
CA THR A 116 0.02 8.23 17.79
C THR A 116 -1.29 8.56 17.08
N LEU A 117 -1.38 8.28 15.78
CA LEU A 117 -2.65 8.34 15.07
C LEU A 117 -3.67 7.36 15.67
N LEU A 118 -3.24 6.17 16.11
CA LEU A 118 -4.11 5.23 16.82
C LEU A 118 -4.70 5.82 18.11
N ASP A 119 -3.94 6.59 18.89
CA ASP A 119 -4.47 7.26 20.10
C ASP A 119 -5.59 8.26 19.77
N ARG A 120 -5.47 8.96 18.64
CA ARG A 120 -6.50 9.86 18.12
C ARG A 120 -7.72 9.07 17.65
N ALA A 121 -7.53 7.96 16.95
CA ALA A 121 -8.61 7.06 16.54
C ALA A 121 -9.36 6.50 17.75
N LYS A 122 -8.65 5.97 18.77
CA LYS A 122 -9.25 5.49 20.03
C LYS A 122 -10.09 6.56 20.71
N ARG A 123 -9.62 7.82 20.75
CA ARG A 123 -10.39 8.93 21.33
C ARG A 123 -11.68 9.18 20.56
N ALA A 124 -11.60 9.29 19.24
CA ALA A 124 -12.77 9.47 18.38
C ALA A 124 -13.76 8.29 18.51
N SER A 125 -13.27 7.05 18.59
CA SER A 125 -14.10 5.87 18.84
C SER A 125 -14.84 5.95 20.18
N ARG A 126 -14.18 6.38 21.25
CA ARG A 126 -14.83 6.56 22.57
C ARG A 126 -15.91 7.64 22.51
N GLU A 127 -15.63 8.77 21.88
CA GLU A 127 -16.59 9.85 21.70
C GLU A 127 -17.84 9.38 20.93
N ILE A 128 -17.67 8.52 19.91
CA ILE A 128 -18.81 7.91 19.20
C ILE A 128 -19.59 6.99 20.13
N LEU A 129 -18.93 6.13 20.92
CA LEU A 129 -19.60 5.23 21.87
C LEU A 129 -20.39 5.99 22.94
N GLU A 130 -19.92 7.16 23.38
CA GLU A 130 -20.65 8.03 24.32
C GLU A 130 -21.95 8.59 23.75
N THR A 131 -22.12 8.56 22.42
CA THR A 131 -23.37 8.96 21.77
C THR A 131 -24.46 7.90 21.80
N LEU A 132 -24.12 6.64 22.12
CA LEU A 132 -25.02 5.50 22.14
C LEU A 132 -25.89 5.49 23.41
N ARG A 133 -27.11 4.96 23.28
CA ARG A 133 -28.10 4.87 24.35
C ARG A 133 -28.34 3.42 24.75
N GLU A 134 -29.04 3.26 25.86
CA GLU A 134 -29.54 1.95 26.29
C GLU A 134 -30.44 1.34 25.20
N GLY A 135 -30.09 0.13 24.74
CA GLY A 135 -30.74 -0.55 23.62
C GLY A 135 -30.01 -0.45 22.27
N ASP A 136 -28.98 0.38 22.17
CA ASP A 136 -28.07 0.38 21.02
C ASP A 136 -27.06 -0.78 21.14
N VAL A 137 -26.67 -1.35 20.01
CA VAL A 137 -25.62 -2.38 19.91
C VAL A 137 -24.47 -1.87 19.07
N ALA A 138 -23.25 -2.27 19.42
CA ALA A 138 -22.06 -1.87 18.70
C ALA A 138 -21.03 -3.01 18.57
N ASN A 139 -20.05 -2.81 17.70
CA ASN A 139 -18.89 -3.68 17.56
C ASN A 139 -17.68 -2.89 17.04
N VAL A 140 -16.48 -3.45 17.19
CA VAL A 140 -15.22 -2.88 16.70
C VAL A 140 -14.56 -3.88 15.76
N ILE A 141 -14.10 -3.40 14.61
CA ILE A 141 -13.32 -4.15 13.63
C ILE A 141 -11.99 -3.42 13.45
N GLU A 142 -10.89 -4.15 13.53
CA GLU A 142 -9.57 -3.65 13.15
C GLU A 142 -9.36 -3.89 11.66
N SER A 143 -9.00 -2.86 10.90
CA SER A 143 -8.87 -2.95 9.44
C SER A 143 -7.55 -3.54 8.96
N VAL A 144 -6.89 -4.41 9.74
CA VAL A 144 -5.61 -4.99 9.33
C VAL A 144 -5.73 -6.00 8.19
N ARG A 145 -4.75 -5.99 7.29
CA ARG A 145 -4.57 -6.93 6.18
C ARG A 145 -3.98 -8.24 6.68
N ARG A 146 -4.75 -9.32 6.54
CA ARG A 146 -4.38 -10.69 6.94
C ARG A 146 -5.05 -11.67 5.98
N ASP A 147 -4.44 -12.82 5.72
CA ASP A 147 -5.06 -13.88 4.92
C ASP A 147 -6.39 -14.38 5.53
N ALA A 148 -6.52 -14.34 6.86
CA ALA A 148 -7.75 -14.67 7.58
C ALA A 148 -8.82 -13.55 7.55
N GLY A 149 -8.52 -12.40 6.94
CA GLY A 149 -9.35 -11.21 6.94
C GLY A 149 -9.21 -10.34 8.22
N PRO A 150 -10.01 -9.26 8.31
CA PRO A 150 -9.93 -8.28 9.39
C PRO A 150 -10.30 -8.87 10.75
N LEU A 151 -9.75 -8.31 11.83
CA LEU A 151 -10.02 -8.77 13.19
C LEU A 151 -11.34 -8.15 13.70
N VAL A 152 -12.25 -8.99 14.19
CA VAL A 152 -13.51 -8.57 14.79
C VAL A 152 -13.44 -8.82 16.29
N GLN A 153 -13.64 -7.77 17.09
CA GLN A 153 -13.49 -7.83 18.54
C GLN A 153 -14.56 -8.70 19.21
N PHE A 154 -15.79 -8.71 18.68
CA PHE A 154 -16.87 -9.55 19.17
C PHE A 154 -17.52 -10.34 18.01
N PRO A 155 -17.80 -11.65 18.16
CA PRO A 155 -18.42 -12.44 17.08
C PRO A 155 -19.77 -11.89 16.61
N GLU A 156 -20.53 -11.25 17.51
CA GLU A 156 -21.83 -10.65 17.27
C GLU A 156 -21.87 -9.21 17.82
N MET A 157 -22.88 -8.44 17.38
CA MET A 157 -23.13 -7.08 17.90
C MET A 157 -23.46 -7.13 19.40
N THR A 158 -22.85 -6.24 20.20
CA THR A 158 -22.99 -6.26 21.67
C THR A 158 -23.63 -4.96 22.21
N PRO A 159 -24.59 -5.05 23.16
CA PRO A 159 -25.05 -3.89 23.93
C PRO A 159 -24.12 -3.52 25.10
N GLN A 160 -23.10 -4.34 25.41
CA GLN A 160 -22.16 -4.11 26.51
C GLN A 160 -21.12 -3.05 26.12
N LEU A 161 -21.52 -1.77 26.13
CA LEU A 161 -20.63 -0.65 25.80
C LEU A 161 -19.42 -0.50 26.73
N GLY A 162 -19.44 -1.11 27.92
CA GLY A 162 -18.28 -1.15 28.81
C GLY A 162 -17.15 -2.01 28.24
N ASP A 163 -17.49 -3.21 27.78
CA ASP A 163 -16.53 -4.16 27.21
C ASP A 163 -15.93 -3.63 25.90
N LEU A 164 -16.74 -2.94 25.08
CA LEU A 164 -16.26 -2.25 23.87
C LEU A 164 -15.26 -1.14 24.18
N ARG A 165 -15.49 -0.34 25.24
CA ARG A 165 -14.53 0.69 25.65
C ARG A 165 -13.21 0.07 26.07
N GLN A 166 -13.27 -1.01 26.85
CA GLN A 166 -12.07 -1.74 27.25
C GLN A 166 -11.33 -2.33 26.04
N SER A 167 -12.05 -2.90 25.08
CA SER A 167 -11.48 -3.41 23.82
C SER A 167 -10.79 -2.30 23.02
N ILE A 168 -11.41 -1.12 22.89
CA ILE A 168 -10.78 0.06 22.25
C ILE A 168 -9.51 0.48 22.99
N ASP A 169 -9.54 0.51 24.32
CA ASP A 169 -8.37 0.89 25.11
C ASP A 169 -7.21 -0.09 24.94
N GLN A 170 -7.50 -1.36 24.63
CA GLN A 170 -6.53 -2.44 24.38
C GLN A 170 -6.04 -2.53 22.93
N LEU A 171 -6.56 -1.73 21.99
CA LEU A 171 -6.03 -1.76 20.62
C LEU A 171 -4.56 -1.34 20.61
N GLU A 172 -3.74 -2.01 19.82
CA GLU A 172 -2.31 -1.68 19.68
C GLU A 172 -2.01 -1.43 18.21
N VAL A 173 -0.95 -0.66 17.95
CA VAL A 173 -0.44 -0.54 16.58
C VAL A 173 0.14 -1.89 16.20
N ARG A 174 -0.33 -2.47 15.11
CA ARG A 174 0.12 -3.77 14.62
C ARG A 174 1.14 -3.57 13.52
N ASP A 175 2.09 -4.49 13.43
CA ASP A 175 3.05 -4.55 12.33
C ASP A 175 2.40 -5.17 11.08
N LEU A 176 1.25 -4.65 10.64
CA LEU A 176 0.45 -5.16 9.54
C LEU A 176 0.06 -4.02 8.60
N GLY A 177 -0.25 -4.37 7.35
CA GLY A 177 -0.89 -3.44 6.42
C GLY A 177 -2.38 -3.21 6.76
N THR A 178 -3.02 -2.26 6.09
CA THR A 178 -4.47 -1.99 6.19
C THR A 178 -5.24 -2.57 4.99
N ASP A 179 -6.46 -3.05 5.23
CA ASP A 179 -7.46 -3.45 4.23
C ASP A 179 -8.84 -2.91 4.66
N LEU A 180 -9.07 -1.66 4.30
CA LEU A 180 -10.29 -0.92 4.62
C LEU A 180 -11.52 -1.51 3.91
N ARG A 181 -11.34 -2.08 2.71
CA ARG A 181 -12.42 -2.69 1.94
C ARG A 181 -12.92 -3.96 2.64
N ALA A 182 -12.02 -4.89 2.96
CA ALA A 182 -12.39 -6.12 3.64
C ALA A 182 -13.03 -5.82 5.01
N ALA A 183 -12.52 -4.82 5.73
CA ALA A 183 -13.10 -4.36 6.99
C ALA A 183 -14.52 -3.79 6.82
N LEU A 184 -14.76 -2.99 5.77
CA LEU A 184 -16.07 -2.45 5.46
C LEU A 184 -17.07 -3.54 5.09
N GLU A 185 -16.68 -4.51 4.25
CA GLU A 185 -17.52 -5.65 3.87
C GLU A 185 -17.87 -6.51 5.09
N ARG A 186 -16.90 -6.72 5.99
CA ARG A 186 -17.12 -7.42 7.25
C ARG A 186 -18.08 -6.65 8.18
N ALA A 187 -17.95 -5.32 8.24
CA ALA A 187 -18.85 -4.45 8.99
C ALA A 187 -20.30 -4.53 8.47
N GLU A 188 -20.48 -4.49 7.14
CA GLU A 188 -21.80 -4.66 6.54
C GLU A 188 -22.44 -6.00 6.90
N LEU A 189 -21.66 -7.08 6.84
CA LEU A 189 -22.15 -8.42 7.15
C LEU A 189 -22.65 -8.52 8.60
N LEU A 190 -21.91 -7.94 9.56
CA LEU A 190 -22.34 -7.87 10.96
C LEU A 190 -23.64 -7.04 11.11
N LEU A 191 -23.73 -5.90 10.41
CA LEU A 191 -24.91 -5.03 10.48
C LEU A 191 -26.15 -5.63 9.82
N ARG A 192 -26.00 -6.42 8.76
CA ARG A 192 -27.10 -7.16 8.13
C ARG A 192 -27.77 -8.15 9.09
N GLY A 193 -27.00 -8.73 10.01
CA GLY A 193 -27.53 -9.62 11.06
C GLY A 193 -28.27 -8.91 12.19
N SER A 194 -28.20 -7.57 12.28
CA SER A 194 -28.81 -6.81 13.37
C SER A 194 -30.26 -6.42 13.07
N PRO A 195 -31.19 -6.54 14.05
CA PRO A 195 -32.57 -6.07 13.92
C PRO A 195 -32.73 -4.55 14.09
N ALA A 196 -31.63 -3.82 14.31
CA ALA A 196 -31.64 -2.38 14.49
C ALA A 196 -32.19 -1.64 13.26
N THR A 197 -32.99 -0.61 13.53
CA THR A 197 -33.59 0.23 12.47
C THR A 197 -32.60 1.17 11.79
N SER A 198 -31.49 1.48 12.47
CA SER A 198 -30.43 2.35 11.96
C SER A 198 -29.10 1.62 12.04
N LYS A 199 -28.39 1.55 10.90
CA LYS A 199 -27.12 0.85 10.75
C LYS A 199 -26.05 1.86 10.34
N GLU A 200 -25.02 1.98 11.14
CA GLU A 200 -23.97 2.99 11.00
C GLU A 200 -22.59 2.32 11.03
N ILE A 201 -21.73 2.72 10.10
CA ILE A 201 -20.32 2.35 10.04
C ILE A 201 -19.52 3.65 10.20
N TYR A 202 -18.61 3.67 11.16
CA TYR A 202 -17.61 4.74 11.28
C TYR A 202 -16.25 4.13 10.94
N LEU A 203 -15.61 4.65 9.89
CA LEU A 203 -14.29 4.23 9.45
C LEU A 203 -13.29 5.28 9.92
N LEU A 204 -12.39 4.90 10.84
CA LEU A 204 -11.36 5.76 11.43
C LEU A 204 -9.99 5.30 10.94
N SER A 205 -9.42 6.02 9.98
CA SER A 205 -8.14 5.68 9.34
C SER A 205 -7.41 6.94 8.88
N ASP A 206 -6.13 6.83 8.57
CA ASP A 206 -5.34 7.86 7.91
C ASP A 206 -5.68 8.02 6.42
N PHE A 207 -6.47 7.12 5.84
CA PHE A 207 -6.86 7.12 4.42
C PHE A 207 -5.68 7.03 3.46
N GLN A 208 -4.62 6.30 3.83
CA GLN A 208 -3.65 5.86 2.83
C GLN A 208 -4.35 5.05 1.72
N ASP A 209 -3.98 5.31 0.47
CA ASP A 209 -4.59 4.65 -0.69
C ASP A 209 -4.31 3.15 -0.76
N ALA A 210 -3.19 2.71 -0.18
CA ALA A 210 -2.82 1.30 0.01
C ALA A 210 -3.90 0.47 0.73
N GLY A 211 -4.68 1.09 1.62
CA GLY A 211 -5.78 0.44 2.31
C GLY A 211 -7.01 0.14 1.44
N TRP A 212 -7.03 0.63 0.20
CA TRP A 212 -8.17 0.51 -0.69
C TRP A 212 -7.80 -0.19 -2.01
N ASP A 213 -8.08 -1.49 -2.08
CA ASP A 213 -7.92 -2.23 -3.34
C ASP A 213 -9.01 -1.80 -4.37
N ASN A 214 -8.54 -1.47 -5.57
CA ASN A 214 -9.36 -1.08 -6.73
C ASN A 214 -9.74 -2.27 -7.61
N SER A 215 -9.49 -3.52 -7.20
CA SER A 215 -10.01 -4.69 -7.90
C SER A 215 -11.51 -4.53 -8.12
N GLU A 216 -11.94 -4.44 -9.39
CA GLU A 216 -13.32 -4.25 -9.77
C GLU A 216 -14.15 -5.41 -9.21
N ALA A 217 -14.89 -5.17 -8.12
CA ALA A 217 -15.86 -6.13 -7.63
C ALA A 217 -17.01 -6.19 -8.66
N GLU A 218 -16.89 -7.08 -9.65
CA GLU A 218 -18.01 -7.53 -10.47
C GLU A 218 -19.01 -8.28 -9.57
N GLY A 219 -19.96 -7.55 -8.96
CA GLY A 219 -20.87 -8.17 -8.00
C GLY A 219 -22.03 -7.27 -7.53
N GLN A 220 -23.13 -7.34 -8.28
CA GLN A 220 -24.53 -7.05 -7.89
C GLN A 220 -24.76 -6.16 -6.64
N SER A 221 -24.88 -4.86 -6.86
CA SER A 221 -25.32 -3.91 -5.84
C SER A 221 -26.83 -4.02 -5.60
N ALA A 222 -27.24 -4.86 -4.64
CA ALA A 222 -28.38 -4.48 -3.82
C ALA A 222 -27.97 -3.21 -3.05
N GLY A 223 -28.79 -2.16 -3.07
CA GLY A 223 -28.46 -0.91 -2.36
C GLY A 223 -28.23 -1.19 -0.88
N SER A 224 -27.11 -0.74 -0.34
CA SER A 224 -26.80 -0.89 1.09
C SER A 224 -27.74 -0.03 1.93
N ASP A 225 -28.21 -0.57 3.06
CA ASP A 225 -29.06 0.13 4.04
C ASP A 225 -28.22 0.76 5.18
N CYS A 226 -26.90 0.66 5.09
CA CYS A 226 -25.95 1.16 6.07
C CYS A 226 -25.45 2.56 5.69
N SER A 227 -25.29 3.42 6.69
CA SER A 227 -24.59 4.71 6.52
C SER A 227 -23.11 4.58 6.86
N VAL A 228 -22.24 5.18 6.07
CA VAL A 228 -20.77 5.12 6.23
C VAL A 228 -20.23 6.53 6.45
N THR A 229 -19.56 6.71 7.57
CA THR A 229 -18.87 7.95 7.92
C THR A 229 -17.37 7.71 7.93
N TRP A 230 -16.66 8.37 7.01
CA TRP A 230 -15.21 8.38 6.91
C TRP A 230 -14.67 9.47 7.84
N VAL A 231 -13.91 9.06 8.86
CA VAL A 231 -13.28 9.94 9.85
C VAL A 231 -11.77 9.97 9.60
N ARG A 232 -11.25 11.13 9.19
CA ARG A 232 -9.84 11.30 8.85
C ARG A 232 -8.96 11.36 10.10
N ILE A 233 -7.96 10.50 10.17
CA ILE A 233 -6.94 10.44 11.23
C ILE A 233 -5.54 10.58 10.62
N GLN A 234 -5.18 11.78 10.17
CA GLN A 234 -3.86 12.05 9.57
C GLN A 234 -3.03 13.02 10.43
N PRO A 235 -1.69 12.99 10.33
CA PRO A 235 -0.83 13.98 10.96
C PRO A 235 -1.00 15.35 10.28
N GLN A 236 -0.80 16.43 11.03
CA GLN A 236 -0.90 17.79 10.49
C GLN A 236 0.17 18.06 9.42
N GLN A 237 1.39 17.54 9.62
CA GLN A 237 2.51 17.62 8.70
C GLN A 237 3.06 16.21 8.47
N PRO A 238 2.61 15.49 7.44
CA PRO A 238 3.13 14.16 7.17
C PRO A 238 4.54 14.26 6.61
N GLU A 239 5.49 13.67 7.34
CA GLU A 239 6.82 13.38 6.84
C GLU A 239 7.12 11.90 7.16
N ASN A 240 8.02 11.31 6.37
CA ASN A 240 8.47 9.95 6.64
C ASN A 240 9.87 9.74 6.04
N LEU A 241 10.66 8.92 6.70
CA LEU A 241 11.93 8.42 6.19
C LEU A 241 11.96 6.92 6.43
N SER A 242 11.87 6.15 5.36
CA SER A 242 11.63 4.72 5.44
C SER A 242 12.60 3.91 4.59
N ILE A 243 12.69 2.61 4.88
CA ILE A 243 13.41 1.64 4.04
C ILE A 243 12.39 0.69 3.43
N THR A 244 12.06 0.91 2.16
CA THR A 244 10.98 0.16 1.49
C THR A 244 11.45 -1.19 0.94
N ALA A 245 12.73 -1.33 0.59
CA ALA A 245 13.28 -2.58 0.06
C ALA A 245 14.78 -2.73 0.34
N VAL A 246 15.26 -3.97 0.27
CA VAL A 246 16.69 -4.30 0.25
C VAL A 246 16.97 -5.17 -0.97
N GLN A 247 17.81 -4.69 -1.87
CA GLN A 247 18.29 -5.44 -3.02
C GLN A 247 19.70 -5.99 -2.76
N TYR A 248 20.02 -7.11 -3.39
CA TYR A 248 21.29 -7.79 -3.24
C TYR A 248 22.10 -7.78 -4.54
N GLY A 249 23.40 -8.03 -4.42
CA GLY A 249 24.24 -8.38 -5.57
C GLY A 249 23.74 -9.66 -6.26
N SER A 250 24.08 -9.80 -7.54
CA SER A 250 23.59 -10.89 -8.40
C SER A 250 24.21 -12.27 -8.15
N ALA A 251 24.94 -12.47 -7.04
CA ALA A 251 25.66 -13.71 -6.71
C ALA A 251 25.35 -14.10 -5.25
N ARG A 252 25.33 -15.39 -4.92
CA ARG A 252 25.20 -15.80 -3.50
C ARG A 252 26.39 -15.28 -2.69
N PRO A 253 26.16 -14.82 -1.44
CA PRO A 253 27.25 -14.39 -0.57
C PRO A 253 28.15 -15.57 -0.21
N MET A 254 29.46 -15.33 -0.15
CA MET A 254 30.48 -16.33 0.18
C MET A 254 31.42 -15.80 1.25
N ILE A 255 32.04 -16.70 2.02
CA ILE A 255 33.03 -16.31 3.03
C ILE A 255 34.16 -15.49 2.38
N GLY A 256 34.48 -14.35 3.00
CA GLY A 256 35.60 -13.49 2.62
C GLY A 256 35.42 -12.72 1.31
N VAL A 257 34.32 -12.92 0.57
CA VAL A 257 34.02 -12.17 -0.64
C VAL A 257 33.12 -10.98 -0.29
N PRO A 258 33.48 -9.74 -0.68
CA PRO A 258 32.60 -8.59 -0.51
C PRO A 258 31.29 -8.78 -1.25
N PHE A 259 30.20 -8.84 -0.49
CA PHE A 259 28.83 -8.95 -0.96
C PHE A 259 28.11 -7.61 -0.87
N GLU A 260 27.38 -7.25 -1.92
CA GLU A 260 26.73 -5.95 -2.04
C GLU A 260 25.28 -6.00 -1.52
N ILE A 261 24.95 -5.07 -0.63
CA ILE A 261 23.60 -4.84 -0.09
C ILE A 261 23.17 -3.40 -0.42
N LYS A 262 22.01 -3.26 -1.06
CA LYS A 262 21.45 -2.00 -1.58
C LYS A 262 20.05 -1.74 -1.00
N PRO A 263 19.92 -1.02 0.12
CA PRO A 263 18.62 -0.58 0.59
C PRO A 263 18.04 0.53 -0.30
N PHE A 264 16.72 0.55 -0.42
CA PHE A 264 15.95 1.65 -0.98
C PHE A 264 15.44 2.50 0.15
N VAL A 265 15.94 3.74 0.22
CA VAL A 265 15.58 4.71 1.25
C VAL A 265 14.70 5.77 0.61
N VAL A 266 13.51 5.99 1.16
CA VAL A 266 12.52 6.93 0.62
C VAL A 266 12.38 8.11 1.56
N PHE A 267 12.42 9.31 1.00
CA PHE A 267 12.25 10.59 1.69
C PHE A 267 10.89 11.17 1.33
N GLN A 268 10.03 11.36 2.32
CA GLN A 268 8.73 12.02 2.16
C GLN A 268 8.64 13.23 3.09
N GLY A 269 8.06 14.32 2.59
CA GLY A 269 8.07 15.62 3.28
C GLY A 269 9.33 16.43 3.02
N SER A 270 9.73 17.24 4.01
CA SER A 270 10.79 18.25 3.86
C SER A 270 12.21 17.74 4.14
N ARG A 271 12.34 16.52 4.67
CA ARG A 271 13.63 15.93 5.05
C ARG A 271 14.56 15.75 3.84
N THR A 272 15.81 16.18 4.00
CA THR A 272 16.84 16.15 2.95
C THR A 272 18.08 15.34 3.31
N GLN A 273 18.21 14.89 4.57
CA GLN A 273 19.35 14.09 5.01
C GLN A 273 18.88 12.90 5.86
N ALA A 274 19.59 11.79 5.71
CA ALA A 274 19.34 10.56 6.44
C ALA A 274 20.66 9.85 6.77
N THR A 275 20.73 9.23 7.93
CA THR A 275 21.83 8.32 8.27
C THR A 275 21.28 6.90 8.20
N VAL A 276 21.92 6.06 7.41
CA VAL A 276 21.53 4.67 7.17
C VAL A 276 22.60 3.77 7.76
N ARG A 277 22.20 2.87 8.64
CA ARG A 277 23.08 1.87 9.25
C ARG A 277 22.74 0.48 8.76
N LEU A 278 23.78 -0.32 8.55
CA LEU A 278 23.67 -1.74 8.22
C LEU A 278 24.13 -2.57 9.43
N ILE A 279 23.22 -3.38 9.95
CA ILE A 279 23.47 -4.30 11.05
C ILE A 279 23.44 -5.72 10.49
N VAL A 280 24.46 -6.52 10.81
CA VAL A 280 24.57 -7.94 10.44
C VAL A 280 24.92 -8.72 11.69
N ASP A 281 24.21 -9.80 11.96
CA ASP A 281 24.36 -10.66 13.14
C ASP A 281 24.39 -9.86 14.46
N GLY A 282 23.52 -8.86 14.56
CA GLY A 282 23.41 -7.96 15.72
C GLY A 282 24.53 -6.93 15.87
N LYS A 283 25.45 -6.82 14.91
CA LYS A 283 26.58 -5.86 14.96
C LYS A 283 26.45 -4.80 13.87
N PRO A 284 26.68 -3.51 14.18
CA PRO A 284 26.77 -2.47 13.15
C PRO A 284 28.02 -2.70 12.31
N VAL A 285 27.83 -2.97 11.01
CA VAL A 285 28.92 -3.26 10.07
C VAL A 285 29.28 -2.03 9.24
N ALA A 286 28.30 -1.19 8.92
CA ALA A 286 28.52 0.02 8.15
C ALA A 286 27.48 1.11 8.46
N GLU A 287 27.88 2.36 8.23
CA GLU A 287 27.03 3.53 8.36
C GLU A 287 27.31 4.49 7.19
N ARG A 288 26.27 5.11 6.65
CA ARG A 288 26.39 6.13 5.60
C ARG A 288 25.39 7.26 5.82
N THR A 289 25.86 8.49 5.67
CA THR A 289 24.99 9.66 5.55
C THR A 289 24.61 9.86 4.09
N LEU A 290 23.33 10.07 3.84
CA LEU A 290 22.74 10.35 2.54
C LEU A 290 22.23 11.78 2.50
N GLU A 291 22.35 12.39 1.33
CA GLU A 291 21.69 13.65 1.00
C GLU A 291 20.71 13.40 -0.13
N ARG A 292 19.48 13.89 0.04
CA ARG A 292 18.44 13.88 -0.97
C ARG A 292 18.85 14.83 -2.08
N THR A 293 19.07 14.30 -3.28
CA THR A 293 19.17 15.09 -4.50
C THR A 293 17.81 15.68 -4.87
N SER A 294 17.78 16.92 -5.35
CA SER A 294 16.53 17.64 -5.70
C SER A 294 15.65 16.95 -6.76
N THR A 295 16.21 15.99 -7.49
CA THR A 295 15.54 15.27 -8.59
C THR A 295 14.85 13.98 -8.17
N THR A 296 15.14 13.42 -6.99
CA THR A 296 14.60 12.10 -6.58
C THR A 296 14.13 12.10 -5.13
N ALA A 297 12.98 11.47 -4.88
CA ALA A 297 12.44 11.25 -3.54
C ALA A 297 13.06 10.02 -2.84
N TRP A 298 14.05 9.39 -3.45
CA TRP A 298 14.66 8.16 -2.95
C TRP A 298 16.17 8.14 -3.19
N ALA A 299 16.87 7.29 -2.44
CA ALA A 299 18.30 7.02 -2.53
C ALA A 299 18.61 5.53 -2.34
N THR A 300 19.66 5.04 -3.00
CA THR A 300 20.09 3.63 -2.95
C THR A 300 21.57 3.49 -2.62
N PRO A 301 21.98 3.67 -1.34
CA PRO A 301 23.37 3.49 -0.97
C PRO A 301 23.83 2.04 -1.20
N ARG A 302 25.13 1.86 -1.43
CA ARG A 302 25.74 0.55 -1.64
C ARG A 302 26.62 0.19 -0.47
N PHE A 303 26.26 -0.84 0.27
CA PHE A 303 27.08 -1.42 1.31
C PHE A 303 27.80 -2.65 0.80
N HIS A 304 29.05 -2.85 1.21
CA HIS A 304 29.83 -4.04 0.91
C HIS A 304 30.17 -4.72 2.23
N VAL A 305 29.72 -5.96 2.40
CA VAL A 305 29.93 -6.76 3.60
C VAL A 305 30.69 -8.03 3.24
N SER A 306 31.69 -8.39 4.03
CA SER A 306 32.35 -9.70 3.93
C SER A 306 31.99 -10.54 5.14
N PHE A 307 31.55 -11.77 4.90
CA PHE A 307 31.17 -12.70 5.95
C PHE A 307 32.35 -13.56 6.38
N ALA A 308 32.49 -13.83 7.67
CA ALA A 308 33.60 -14.61 8.22
C ALA A 308 33.30 -16.12 8.33
N THR A 309 32.01 -16.48 8.36
CA THR A 309 31.50 -17.84 8.54
C THR A 309 30.49 -18.17 7.46
N ALA A 310 30.30 -19.47 7.19
CA ALA A 310 29.23 -19.97 6.34
C ALA A 310 27.97 -20.27 7.17
N GLY A 311 26.85 -20.46 6.47
CA GLY A 311 25.54 -20.71 7.05
C GLY A 311 24.63 -19.51 6.90
N TRP A 312 23.51 -19.53 7.62
CA TRP A 312 22.56 -18.45 7.59
C TRP A 312 23.03 -17.26 8.42
N HIS A 313 23.00 -16.10 7.79
CA HIS A 313 23.26 -14.81 8.39
C HIS A 313 22.01 -13.95 8.24
N SER A 314 21.79 -13.06 9.21
CA SER A 314 20.66 -12.15 9.17
C SER A 314 21.05 -10.77 9.65
N GLY A 315 20.26 -9.79 9.24
CA GLY A 315 20.51 -8.42 9.58
C GLY A 315 19.35 -7.52 9.23
N TYR A 316 19.56 -6.24 9.40
CA TYR A 316 18.63 -5.24 8.96
C TYR A 316 19.38 -3.97 8.57
N VAL A 317 18.75 -3.21 7.69
CA VAL A 317 19.13 -1.83 7.45
C VAL A 317 18.20 -0.97 8.30
N GLU A 318 18.74 0.05 8.97
CA GLU A 318 17.95 1.00 9.76
C GLU A 318 18.20 2.47 9.37
N VAL A 319 17.14 3.26 9.50
CA VAL A 319 17.15 4.73 9.52
C VAL A 319 16.64 5.23 10.87
N ASP A 320 16.91 6.49 11.17
CA ASP A 320 16.44 7.15 12.39
C ASP A 320 15.32 8.15 12.04
N ASP A 321 14.08 7.71 12.21
CA ASP A 321 12.90 8.56 12.10
C ASP A 321 11.97 8.40 13.33
N PRO A 322 11.72 9.48 14.09
CA PRO A 322 10.85 9.41 15.25
C PRO A 322 9.36 9.47 14.88
N GLN A 323 9.00 9.83 13.64
CA GLN A 323 7.60 10.00 13.26
C GLN A 323 6.93 8.65 13.04
N LEU A 324 7.57 7.72 12.32
CA LEU A 324 7.04 6.37 12.11
C LEU A 324 8.09 5.28 12.42
N PRO A 325 8.26 4.87 13.70
CA PRO A 325 9.27 3.88 14.06
C PRO A 325 9.11 2.49 13.41
N GLN A 326 7.90 2.13 13.00
CA GLN A 326 7.53 0.81 12.49
C GLN A 326 8.23 0.45 11.16
N ASP A 327 8.57 1.44 10.34
CA ASP A 327 9.18 1.23 9.01
C ASP A 327 10.66 1.67 8.92
N ASN A 328 11.24 2.05 10.06
CA ASN A 328 12.64 2.42 10.17
C ASN A 328 13.60 1.27 9.87
N ARG A 329 13.13 0.01 9.90
CA ARG A 329 13.96 -1.18 9.73
C ARG A 329 13.45 -2.06 8.61
N ARG A 330 14.38 -2.52 7.78
CA ARG A 330 14.14 -3.58 6.80
C ARG A 330 15.09 -4.75 7.03
N TYR A 331 14.53 -5.90 7.37
CA TYR A 331 15.23 -7.13 7.69
C TYR A 331 15.59 -7.93 6.44
N PHE A 332 16.70 -8.64 6.53
CA PHE A 332 17.14 -9.60 5.53
C PHE A 332 17.71 -10.86 6.18
N ALA A 333 17.59 -11.97 5.46
CA ALA A 333 18.19 -13.25 5.77
C ALA A 333 18.85 -13.80 4.51
N LEU A 334 20.08 -14.26 4.61
CA LEU A 334 20.86 -14.79 3.51
C LEU A 334 21.72 -15.97 3.95
N GLU A 335 21.83 -16.97 3.09
CA GLU A 335 22.71 -18.11 3.29
C GLU A 335 24.08 -17.81 2.66
N VAL A 336 25.10 -17.72 3.50
CA VAL A 336 26.50 -17.55 3.10
C VAL A 336 27.12 -18.92 2.87
N LEU A 337 27.67 -19.13 1.69
CA LEU A 337 28.37 -20.38 1.37
C LEU A 337 29.84 -20.30 1.78
N ASP A 338 30.40 -21.43 2.22
CA ASP A 338 31.85 -21.56 2.44
C ASP A 338 32.58 -21.51 1.09
N SER A 339 32.17 -22.41 0.20
CA SER A 339 32.62 -22.49 -1.19
C SER A 339 31.51 -23.08 -2.06
N VAL A 340 31.56 -22.79 -3.35
CA VAL A 340 30.72 -23.42 -4.36
C VAL A 340 31.42 -24.68 -4.86
N LYS A 341 30.80 -25.84 -4.65
CA LYS A 341 31.31 -27.12 -5.16
C LYS A 341 30.90 -27.35 -6.60
N LEU A 342 31.84 -27.72 -7.45
CA LEU A 342 31.65 -27.91 -8.88
C LEU A 342 32.20 -29.28 -9.29
N LEU A 343 31.45 -30.02 -10.10
CA LEU A 343 31.96 -31.24 -10.73
C LEU A 343 32.29 -30.95 -12.19
N ALA A 344 33.57 -30.95 -12.53
CA ALA A 344 34.03 -30.75 -13.91
C ALA A 344 34.49 -32.08 -14.53
N VAL A 345 33.81 -32.47 -15.62
CA VAL A 345 34.16 -33.64 -16.43
C VAL A 345 35.13 -33.20 -17.52
N ASN A 346 36.34 -33.74 -17.48
CA ASN A 346 37.39 -33.45 -18.45
C ASN A 346 37.31 -34.44 -19.63
N GLY A 347 36.82 -33.97 -20.78
CA GLY A 347 36.69 -34.78 -21.99
C GLY A 347 37.97 -34.90 -22.82
N ALA A 348 38.94 -34.02 -22.61
CA ALA A 348 40.24 -34.01 -23.30
C ALA A 348 41.40 -33.76 -22.30
N PRO A 349 41.66 -34.70 -21.36
CA PRO A 349 42.72 -34.53 -20.38
C PRO A 349 44.10 -34.54 -21.05
N SER A 350 44.97 -33.63 -20.62
CA SER A 350 46.36 -33.56 -21.09
C SER A 350 47.35 -33.57 -19.94
N SER A 351 48.53 -34.16 -20.19
CA SER A 351 49.68 -34.06 -19.27
C SER A 351 50.36 -32.69 -19.33
N ILE A 352 50.14 -31.93 -20.41
CA ILE A 352 50.64 -30.57 -20.59
C ILE A 352 49.54 -29.63 -20.10
N ALA A 353 49.84 -28.89 -19.03
CA ALA A 353 48.85 -28.06 -18.35
C ALA A 353 48.11 -27.09 -19.29
N GLU A 354 48.82 -26.36 -20.16
CA GLU A 354 48.19 -25.39 -21.08
C GLU A 354 47.33 -26.03 -22.18
N GLN A 355 47.41 -27.36 -22.37
CA GLN A 355 46.63 -28.13 -23.34
C GLN A 355 45.51 -28.93 -22.65
N ASP A 356 45.37 -28.85 -21.32
CA ASP A 356 44.27 -29.50 -20.61
C ASP A 356 43.02 -28.64 -20.73
N GLU A 357 41.90 -29.26 -21.14
CA GLU A 357 40.62 -28.57 -21.39
C GLU A 357 40.16 -27.71 -20.21
N LEU A 358 40.42 -28.16 -18.98
CA LEU A 358 39.97 -27.47 -17.77
C LEU A 358 41.00 -26.48 -17.22
N PHE A 359 42.19 -26.37 -17.80
CA PHE A 359 43.29 -25.56 -17.22
C PHE A 359 42.90 -24.11 -17.01
N PHE A 360 42.43 -23.43 -18.06
CA PHE A 360 42.07 -22.01 -17.99
C PHE A 360 40.85 -21.77 -17.09
N LEU A 361 39.85 -22.64 -17.16
CA LEU A 361 38.68 -22.58 -16.28
C LEU A 361 39.09 -22.69 -14.80
N LYS A 362 39.94 -23.66 -14.47
CA LYS A 362 40.48 -23.82 -13.10
C LYS A 362 41.34 -22.64 -12.68
N ALA A 363 42.19 -22.14 -13.57
CA ALA A 363 43.05 -21.00 -13.28
C ALA A 363 42.23 -19.73 -12.98
N ALA A 364 41.17 -19.47 -13.75
CA ALA A 364 40.27 -18.34 -13.53
C ALA A 364 39.49 -18.46 -12.21
N LEU A 365 38.91 -19.62 -11.93
CA LEU A 365 38.14 -19.84 -10.70
C LEU A 365 39.00 -19.80 -9.42
N ARG A 366 40.28 -20.17 -9.52
CA ARG A 366 41.26 -20.09 -8.41
C ARG A 366 41.99 -18.75 -8.30
N ALA A 367 41.81 -17.83 -9.25
CA ALA A 367 42.57 -16.57 -9.27
C ALA A 367 42.28 -15.69 -8.04
N THR A 368 41.07 -15.78 -7.50
CA THR A 368 40.62 -15.05 -6.30
C THR A 368 41.17 -15.63 -5.00
N ASP A 369 41.66 -16.87 -5.00
CA ASP A 369 42.19 -17.56 -3.81
C ASP A 369 43.42 -16.85 -3.24
N ARG A 370 44.13 -16.07 -4.06
CA ARG A 370 45.39 -15.41 -3.70
C ARG A 370 45.22 -14.19 -2.79
N GLU A 371 44.05 -13.53 -2.82
CA GLU A 371 43.80 -12.34 -1.99
C GLU A 371 43.17 -12.69 -0.63
N SER A 372 42.33 -13.74 -0.57
CA SER A 372 41.60 -14.15 0.63
C SER A 372 42.21 -15.37 1.35
N GLY A 373 43.14 -16.10 0.71
CA GLY A 373 43.71 -17.34 1.24
C GLY A 373 42.75 -18.53 1.27
N ARG A 374 41.53 -18.39 0.71
CA ARG A 374 40.49 -19.43 0.60
C ARG A 374 39.83 -19.40 -0.77
N SER A 375 39.47 -20.58 -1.28
CA SER A 375 38.86 -20.69 -2.61
C SER A 375 37.34 -20.60 -2.56
N SER A 376 36.78 -19.61 -3.25
CA SER A 376 35.32 -19.47 -3.43
C SER A 376 34.71 -20.62 -4.25
N PHE A 377 35.53 -21.34 -5.03
CA PHE A 377 35.09 -22.41 -5.92
C PHE A 377 35.92 -23.68 -5.72
N GLU A 378 35.30 -24.74 -5.21
CA GLU A 378 35.90 -26.06 -5.10
C GLU A 378 35.59 -26.90 -6.33
N ILE A 379 36.59 -27.15 -7.16
CA ILE A 379 36.43 -27.91 -8.40
C ILE A 379 36.90 -29.35 -8.22
N ALA A 380 35.96 -30.28 -8.17
CA ALA A 380 36.22 -31.71 -8.32
C ALA A 380 36.34 -32.05 -9.82
N THR A 381 37.49 -32.55 -10.24
CA THR A 381 37.70 -32.99 -11.64
C THR A 381 37.61 -34.49 -11.74
N VAL A 382 36.90 -34.98 -12.76
CA VAL A 382 36.83 -36.41 -13.09
C VAL A 382 37.03 -36.62 -14.59
N SER A 383 37.52 -37.80 -14.95
CA SER A 383 37.49 -38.26 -16.35
C SER A 383 36.06 -38.64 -16.78
N THR A 384 35.82 -38.73 -18.09
CA THR A 384 34.53 -39.20 -18.62
C THR A 384 34.17 -40.60 -18.10
N GLY A 385 35.14 -41.50 -17.98
CA GLY A 385 34.92 -42.87 -17.46
C GLY A 385 34.47 -42.90 -16.00
N GLU A 386 35.13 -42.12 -15.15
CA GLU A 386 34.74 -41.98 -13.74
C GLU A 386 33.37 -41.32 -13.57
N PHE A 387 33.06 -40.33 -14.43
CA PHE A 387 31.77 -39.65 -14.43
C PHE A 387 30.61 -40.60 -14.75
N ILE A 388 30.76 -41.47 -15.74
CA ILE A 388 29.75 -42.48 -16.12
C ILE A 388 29.43 -43.42 -14.94
N GLY A 389 30.42 -43.69 -14.09
CA GLY A 389 30.26 -44.53 -12.89
C GLY A 389 29.52 -43.89 -11.72
N LYS A 390 29.27 -42.56 -11.73
CA LYS A 390 28.57 -41.88 -10.64
C LYS A 390 27.06 -42.17 -10.64
N ASP A 391 26.48 -42.24 -9.45
CA ASP A 391 25.03 -42.34 -9.26
C ASP A 391 24.40 -40.95 -9.10
N LEU A 392 23.07 -40.90 -9.09
CA LEU A 392 22.33 -39.63 -8.98
C LEU A 392 22.58 -38.92 -7.65
N ALA A 393 22.80 -39.67 -6.56
CA ALA A 393 23.08 -39.10 -5.25
C ALA A 393 24.40 -38.31 -5.26
N ALA A 394 25.46 -38.88 -5.85
CA ALA A 394 26.74 -38.20 -6.00
C ALA A 394 26.66 -36.97 -6.92
N LEU A 395 25.79 -36.97 -7.94
CA LEU A 395 25.58 -35.79 -8.79
C LEU A 395 24.92 -34.65 -8.01
N ARG A 396 23.95 -34.97 -7.14
CA ARG A 396 23.20 -34.00 -6.33
C ARG A 396 24.03 -33.30 -5.25
N GLU A 397 25.25 -33.75 -4.97
CA GLU A 397 26.18 -33.05 -4.07
C GLU A 397 26.75 -31.76 -4.68
N PHE A 398 26.64 -31.60 -6.01
CA PHE A 398 27.19 -30.46 -6.73
C PHE A 398 26.06 -29.57 -7.26
N PRO A 399 26.04 -28.26 -6.95
CA PRO A 399 25.08 -27.31 -7.56
C PRO A 399 25.27 -27.15 -9.07
N LEU A 400 26.49 -27.35 -9.58
CA LEU A 400 26.81 -27.23 -10.99
C LEU A 400 27.75 -28.35 -11.45
N ILE A 401 27.35 -28.98 -12.56
CA ILE A 401 28.18 -29.92 -13.33
C ILE A 401 28.65 -29.25 -14.61
N VAL A 402 29.93 -29.36 -14.93
CA VAL A 402 30.53 -28.84 -16.17
C VAL A 402 30.97 -30.02 -17.04
N LEU A 403 30.46 -30.09 -18.26
CA LEU A 403 30.91 -31.03 -19.29
C LEU A 403 31.84 -30.29 -20.24
N ALA A 404 33.15 -30.47 -20.10
CA ALA A 404 34.14 -29.80 -20.93
C ALA A 404 34.63 -30.73 -22.04
N ASN A 405 34.21 -30.45 -23.28
CA ASN A 405 34.62 -31.15 -24.50
C ASN A 405 34.48 -32.68 -24.41
N VAL A 406 33.35 -33.15 -23.85
CA VAL A 406 33.06 -34.58 -23.70
C VAL A 406 32.65 -35.18 -25.05
N GLU A 407 33.29 -36.28 -25.46
CA GLU A 407 33.10 -36.88 -26.78
C GLU A 407 31.67 -37.37 -27.05
N ALA A 408 31.14 -38.19 -26.13
CA ALA A 408 29.78 -38.70 -26.13
C ALA A 408 29.39 -39.17 -24.73
N LEU A 409 28.07 -39.20 -24.43
CA LEU A 409 27.53 -39.70 -23.18
C LEU A 409 26.58 -40.88 -23.43
N PRO A 410 26.76 -42.02 -22.74
CA PRO A 410 25.81 -43.13 -22.79
C PRO A 410 24.40 -42.73 -22.31
N VAL A 411 23.37 -43.35 -22.88
CA VAL A 411 21.96 -43.09 -22.52
C VAL A 411 21.70 -43.13 -20.99
N PRO A 412 22.21 -44.12 -20.21
CA PRO A 412 21.92 -44.18 -18.78
C PRO A 412 22.46 -43.00 -17.95
N ILE A 413 23.61 -42.42 -18.32
CA ILE A 413 24.14 -41.24 -17.61
C ILE A 413 23.40 -39.97 -18.03
N VAL A 414 22.91 -39.92 -19.28
CA VAL A 414 22.04 -38.81 -19.72
C VAL A 414 20.74 -38.80 -18.92
N GLU A 415 20.08 -39.95 -18.73
CA GLU A 415 18.85 -40.02 -17.93
C GLU A 415 19.07 -39.55 -16.48
N LYS A 416 20.24 -39.89 -15.89
CA LYS A 416 20.63 -39.37 -14.57
C LYS A 416 20.86 -37.86 -14.58
N LEU A 417 21.50 -37.33 -15.62
CA LEU A 417 21.69 -35.89 -15.78
C LEU A 417 20.36 -35.16 -15.97
N GLU A 418 19.44 -35.72 -16.75
CA GLU A 418 18.08 -35.21 -16.91
C GLU A 418 17.37 -35.16 -15.55
N GLN A 419 17.40 -36.23 -14.76
CA GLN A 419 16.82 -36.23 -13.40
C GLN A 419 17.51 -35.23 -12.45
N TYR A 420 18.83 -35.08 -12.56
CA TYR A 420 19.59 -34.11 -11.78
C TYR A 420 19.15 -32.67 -12.10
N VAL A 421 19.12 -32.30 -13.39
CA VAL A 421 18.74 -30.95 -13.83
C VAL A 421 17.25 -30.69 -13.57
N ASP A 422 16.38 -31.67 -13.83
CA ASP A 422 14.94 -31.56 -13.57
C ASP A 422 14.65 -31.25 -12.10
N SER A 423 15.46 -31.81 -11.19
CA SER A 423 15.39 -31.53 -9.75
C SER A 423 16.05 -30.23 -9.30
N GLY A 424 16.52 -29.36 -10.21
CA GLY A 424 17.11 -28.06 -9.89
C GLY A 424 18.62 -27.96 -10.04
N GLY A 425 19.30 -29.07 -10.39
CA GLY A 425 20.71 -29.05 -10.71
C GLY A 425 21.00 -28.20 -11.96
N ARG A 426 22.20 -27.65 -12.07
CA ARG A 426 22.60 -26.82 -13.22
C ARG A 426 23.70 -27.52 -13.99
N LEU A 427 23.67 -27.38 -15.32
CA LEU A 427 24.61 -28.02 -16.24
C LEU A 427 25.23 -26.98 -17.17
N LEU A 428 26.56 -26.93 -17.23
CA LEU A 428 27.31 -26.17 -18.21
C LEU A 428 27.91 -27.14 -19.22
N VAL A 429 27.51 -27.05 -20.48
CA VAL A 429 28.05 -27.86 -21.57
C VAL A 429 28.96 -26.99 -22.42
N ILE A 430 30.26 -27.28 -22.42
CA ILE A 430 31.27 -26.60 -23.23
C ILE A 430 31.63 -27.53 -24.37
N LEU A 431 31.35 -27.12 -25.59
CA LEU A 431 31.64 -27.90 -26.78
C LEU A 431 33.09 -27.68 -27.24
N GLY A 432 33.65 -28.69 -27.90
CA GLY A 432 34.98 -28.61 -28.51
C GLY A 432 35.12 -29.62 -29.66
N ASP A 433 36.34 -29.99 -29.98
CA ASP A 433 36.68 -30.84 -31.13
C ASP A 433 36.43 -32.34 -30.90
N ARG A 434 36.26 -32.79 -29.66
CA ARG A 434 35.95 -34.19 -29.33
C ARG A 434 34.48 -34.51 -29.53
N VAL A 435 33.60 -33.50 -29.50
CA VAL A 435 32.14 -33.66 -29.58
C VAL A 435 31.74 -34.34 -30.89
N ILE A 436 30.98 -35.43 -30.79
CA ILE A 436 30.41 -36.13 -31.95
C ILE A 436 28.96 -35.66 -32.18
N PRO A 437 28.66 -34.88 -33.25
CA PRO A 437 27.33 -34.29 -33.45
C PRO A 437 26.19 -35.31 -33.50
N GLY A 438 26.42 -36.46 -34.14
CA GLY A 438 25.43 -37.53 -34.22
C GLY A 438 25.08 -38.11 -32.85
N ALA A 439 26.09 -38.36 -32.02
CA ALA A 439 25.90 -38.88 -30.66
C ALA A 439 25.18 -37.85 -29.76
N TYR A 440 25.53 -36.56 -29.88
CA TYR A 440 24.85 -35.49 -29.15
C TYR A 440 23.39 -35.32 -29.60
N ALA A 441 23.11 -35.43 -30.90
CA ALA A 441 21.76 -35.34 -31.43
C ALA A 441 20.84 -36.46 -30.92
N GLU A 442 21.36 -37.69 -30.79
CA GLU A 442 20.61 -38.84 -30.29
C GLU A 442 20.49 -38.86 -28.76
N ALA A 443 21.60 -38.57 -28.07
CA ALA A 443 21.66 -38.67 -26.62
C ALA A 443 21.06 -37.44 -25.92
N LEU A 444 21.35 -36.22 -26.39
CA LEU A 444 21.11 -34.99 -25.63
C LEU A 444 20.10 -34.03 -26.28
N ALA A 445 19.72 -34.22 -27.55
CA ALA A 445 18.80 -33.32 -28.29
C ALA A 445 17.67 -34.06 -29.02
N ALA A 446 17.38 -35.31 -28.63
CA ALA A 446 16.32 -36.10 -29.23
C ALA A 446 14.94 -35.68 -28.68
N PRO A 447 13.92 -35.46 -29.53
CA PRO A 447 12.60 -34.97 -29.08
C PRO A 447 11.87 -35.86 -28.06
N GLY A 448 12.16 -37.17 -28.04
CA GLY A 448 11.54 -38.12 -27.11
C GLY A 448 12.15 -38.14 -25.71
N ARG A 449 13.16 -37.30 -25.44
CA ARG A 449 13.82 -37.16 -24.14
C ARG A 449 12.99 -36.25 -23.21
N LEU A 450 13.30 -36.30 -21.91
CA LEU A 450 12.67 -35.42 -20.92
C LEU A 450 12.89 -33.95 -21.32
N HIS A 451 11.84 -33.13 -21.32
CA HIS A 451 11.83 -31.73 -21.79
C HIS A 451 12.49 -31.50 -23.17
N GLY A 452 12.41 -32.50 -24.07
CA GLY A 452 13.02 -32.43 -25.40
C GLY A 452 14.54 -32.54 -25.43
N GLY A 453 15.17 -33.05 -24.37
CA GLY A 453 16.62 -33.27 -24.24
C GLY A 453 17.34 -32.15 -23.50
N LEU A 454 18.57 -32.40 -23.06
CA LEU A 454 19.37 -31.43 -22.29
C LEU A 454 19.82 -30.21 -23.11
N LEU A 455 20.07 -30.36 -24.42
CA LEU A 455 20.59 -29.25 -25.24
C LEU A 455 19.48 -28.29 -25.71
N PRO A 456 19.80 -26.99 -25.88
CA PRO A 456 18.95 -26.00 -26.54
C PRO A 456 18.40 -26.45 -27.90
N GLY A 457 19.23 -27.16 -28.68
CA GLY A 457 18.83 -27.85 -29.89
C GLY A 457 19.99 -28.60 -30.54
N LYS A 458 19.81 -29.01 -31.81
CA LYS A 458 20.73 -29.92 -32.50
C LYS A 458 21.93 -29.17 -33.07
N LEU A 459 23.11 -29.77 -32.95
CA LEU A 459 24.33 -29.30 -33.61
C LEU A 459 24.19 -29.50 -35.12
N THR A 460 24.43 -28.44 -35.90
CA THR A 460 24.25 -28.46 -37.36
C THR A 460 25.58 -28.65 -38.07
N ARG A 461 26.57 -27.80 -37.79
CA ARG A 461 27.90 -27.87 -38.41
C ARG A 461 28.96 -27.15 -37.60
N LEU A 462 30.23 -27.48 -37.86
CA LEU A 462 31.37 -26.70 -37.42
C LEU A 462 31.55 -25.49 -38.33
N VAL A 463 31.66 -24.30 -37.75
CA VAL A 463 31.93 -23.04 -38.45
C VAL A 463 33.37 -22.62 -38.18
N GLY A 464 34.10 -22.21 -39.22
CA GLY A 464 35.52 -21.89 -39.15
C GLY A 464 36.45 -23.11 -39.24
N ASP A 465 37.72 -22.92 -38.89
CA ASP A 465 38.74 -23.98 -38.88
C ASP A 465 39.55 -23.92 -37.57
N PRO A 466 39.40 -24.90 -36.66
CA PRO A 466 40.17 -24.97 -35.41
C PRO A 466 41.69 -24.93 -35.60
N ARG A 467 42.19 -25.45 -36.73
CA ARG A 467 43.62 -25.54 -37.04
C ARG A 467 44.11 -24.37 -37.90
N GLY A 468 43.19 -23.53 -38.37
CA GLY A 468 43.48 -22.38 -39.19
C GLY A 468 44.16 -21.25 -38.42
N SER A 469 44.87 -20.39 -39.14
CA SER A 469 45.45 -19.15 -38.58
C SER A 469 44.50 -17.96 -38.63
N GLU A 470 43.40 -18.07 -39.37
CA GLU A 470 42.42 -16.99 -39.55
C GLU A 470 41.37 -16.98 -38.44
N ASN A 471 41.00 -15.79 -37.97
CA ASN A 471 39.88 -15.62 -37.07
C ASN A 471 38.60 -15.51 -37.90
N PHE A 472 37.64 -16.41 -37.67
CA PHE A 472 36.40 -16.47 -38.42
C PHE A 472 35.32 -15.53 -37.87
N ALA A 473 35.29 -15.34 -36.55
CA ALA A 473 34.31 -14.47 -35.90
C ALA A 473 34.89 -13.80 -34.64
N SER A 474 34.17 -12.81 -34.12
CA SER A 474 34.31 -12.35 -32.74
C SER A 474 33.02 -12.61 -31.96
N ILE A 475 33.04 -12.42 -30.64
CA ILE A 475 31.80 -12.18 -29.90
C ILE A 475 31.31 -10.79 -30.34
N GLY A 476 30.07 -10.71 -30.84
CA GLY A 476 29.55 -9.52 -31.51
C GLY A 476 28.41 -8.84 -30.77
N ASP A 477 27.60 -9.63 -30.05
CA ASP A 477 26.44 -9.13 -29.31
C ASP A 477 26.30 -9.89 -27.98
N VAL A 478 25.93 -9.16 -26.93
CA VAL A 478 25.81 -9.64 -25.55
C VAL A 478 24.48 -9.13 -25.02
N ASN A 479 23.64 -10.05 -24.55
CA ASN A 479 22.31 -9.71 -24.08
C ASN A 479 22.38 -9.03 -22.70
N ALA A 480 22.18 -7.71 -22.68
CA ALA A 480 22.24 -6.91 -21.46
C ALA A 480 21.13 -7.20 -20.45
N ASP A 481 20.03 -7.84 -20.88
CA ASP A 481 18.92 -8.22 -20.00
C ASP A 481 19.26 -9.44 -19.14
N VAL A 482 20.30 -10.20 -19.51
CA VAL A 482 20.76 -11.37 -18.76
C VAL A 482 21.76 -10.94 -17.69
N VAL A 483 21.34 -11.00 -16.42
CA VAL A 483 22.12 -10.57 -15.25
C VAL A 483 23.57 -11.11 -15.23
N ALA A 484 23.78 -12.37 -15.63
CA ALA A 484 25.11 -12.98 -15.64
C ALA A 484 26.10 -12.24 -16.56
N VAL A 485 25.64 -11.74 -17.71
CA VAL A 485 26.48 -11.09 -18.73
C VAL A 485 26.22 -9.58 -18.90
N ALA A 486 25.20 -9.03 -18.22
CA ALA A 486 24.79 -7.64 -18.30
C ALA A 486 25.93 -6.63 -18.08
N ALA A 487 26.86 -6.95 -17.17
CA ALA A 487 28.01 -6.08 -16.87
C ALA A 487 28.92 -5.87 -18.10
N PHE A 488 28.98 -6.81 -19.04
CA PHE A 488 29.83 -6.72 -20.24
C PHE A 488 29.24 -5.85 -21.35
N ALA A 489 28.02 -5.33 -21.17
CA ALA A 489 27.49 -4.26 -22.01
C ALA A 489 28.30 -2.96 -21.85
N ASP A 490 28.92 -2.73 -20.68
CA ASP A 490 29.89 -1.66 -20.46
C ASP A 490 31.32 -2.22 -20.62
N PRO A 491 32.09 -1.76 -21.65
CA PRO A 491 33.45 -2.22 -21.90
C PRO A 491 34.42 -2.08 -20.72
N LYS A 492 34.11 -1.24 -19.72
CA LYS A 492 34.93 -1.07 -18.51
C LYS A 492 35.02 -2.34 -17.65
N PHE A 493 34.02 -3.22 -17.69
CA PHE A 493 34.01 -4.48 -16.95
C PHE A 493 34.60 -5.66 -17.74
N GLY A 494 35.06 -5.40 -18.97
CA GLY A 494 35.67 -6.39 -19.85
C GLY A 494 35.07 -6.30 -21.25
N ASN A 495 35.92 -6.11 -22.26
CA ASN A 495 35.46 -5.98 -23.63
C ASN A 495 35.45 -7.34 -24.35
N LEU A 496 34.28 -7.98 -24.40
CA LEU A 496 34.07 -9.27 -25.09
C LEU A 496 34.25 -9.17 -26.61
N ASN A 497 34.10 -7.98 -27.21
CA ASN A 497 34.34 -7.78 -28.64
C ASN A 497 35.80 -7.94 -29.04
N THR A 498 36.73 -8.06 -28.09
CA THR A 498 38.16 -8.37 -28.34
C THR A 498 38.43 -9.88 -28.50
N VAL A 499 37.45 -10.71 -28.14
CA VAL A 499 37.52 -12.16 -28.31
C VAL A 499 37.46 -12.48 -29.79
N ARG A 500 38.38 -13.33 -30.25
CA ARG A 500 38.41 -13.85 -31.62
C ARG A 500 38.28 -15.36 -31.56
N LEU A 501 37.41 -15.87 -32.42
CA LEU A 501 37.08 -17.27 -32.59
C LEU A 501 37.61 -17.73 -33.95
N LYS A 502 38.41 -18.80 -33.96
CA LYS A 502 38.80 -19.53 -35.17
C LYS A 502 37.72 -20.50 -35.60
N ALA A 503 37.02 -21.10 -34.63
CA ALA A 503 35.92 -22.00 -34.86
C ALA A 503 34.89 -22.00 -33.70
N TYR A 504 33.67 -22.44 -34.00
CA TYR A 504 32.60 -22.73 -33.04
C TYR A 504 31.58 -23.67 -33.67
N TRP A 505 30.79 -24.34 -32.85
CA TRP A 505 29.66 -25.16 -33.30
C TRP A 505 28.43 -24.30 -33.57
N GLN A 506 27.88 -24.40 -34.78
CA GLN A 506 26.55 -23.88 -35.08
C GLN A 506 25.49 -24.90 -34.63
N PHE A 507 24.42 -24.40 -34.04
CA PHE A 507 23.29 -25.22 -33.58
C PHE A 507 21.99 -24.43 -33.70
N ASP A 508 20.88 -25.16 -33.76
CA ASP A 508 19.55 -24.55 -33.65
C ASP A 508 19.28 -24.22 -32.18
N SER A 509 19.20 -22.94 -31.84
CA SER A 509 18.96 -22.50 -30.47
C SER A 509 17.50 -22.57 -30.06
N GLY A 510 16.56 -22.85 -30.96
CA GLY A 510 15.13 -22.64 -30.70
C GLY A 510 14.83 -21.21 -30.24
N ASP A 511 13.77 -21.06 -29.44
CA ASP A 511 13.33 -19.78 -28.87
C ASP A 511 13.96 -19.50 -27.48
N TRP A 512 15.07 -20.16 -27.15
CA TRP A 512 15.70 -20.03 -25.84
C TRP A 512 16.51 -18.73 -25.68
N PRO A 513 16.67 -18.18 -24.46
CA PRO A 513 17.47 -17.00 -24.20
C PRO A 513 18.93 -17.15 -24.68
N ILE A 514 19.29 -16.35 -25.68
CA ILE A 514 20.67 -16.25 -26.18
C ILE A 514 21.41 -15.17 -25.39
N TRP A 515 22.48 -15.57 -24.69
CA TRP A 515 23.29 -14.68 -23.86
C TRP A 515 24.39 -14.00 -24.67
N MET A 516 25.01 -14.72 -25.60
CA MET A 516 26.06 -14.18 -26.48
C MET A 516 25.87 -14.68 -27.91
N LYS A 517 26.10 -13.79 -28.88
CA LYS A 517 26.15 -14.12 -30.30
C LYS A 517 27.50 -13.77 -30.91
N SER A 518 27.84 -14.48 -31.97
CA SER A 518 28.98 -14.15 -32.81
C SER A 518 28.72 -12.86 -33.58
N SER A 519 29.78 -12.26 -34.12
CA SER A 519 29.70 -11.16 -35.09
C SER A 519 28.89 -11.49 -36.34
N ASN A 520 28.66 -12.78 -36.60
CA ASN A 520 27.90 -13.29 -37.74
C ASN A 520 26.43 -13.58 -37.37
N GLY A 521 26.03 -13.33 -36.11
CA GLY A 521 24.67 -13.53 -35.62
C GLY A 521 24.40 -14.92 -35.04
N ASP A 522 25.30 -15.89 -35.23
CA ASP A 522 25.14 -17.24 -34.68
C ASP A 522 25.17 -17.24 -33.14
N PRO A 523 24.31 -18.04 -32.46
CA PRO A 523 24.34 -18.19 -31.01
C PRO A 523 25.64 -18.84 -30.53
N LEU A 524 26.25 -18.28 -29.49
CA LEU A 524 27.49 -18.79 -28.89
C LEU A 524 27.30 -19.27 -27.45
N LEU A 525 26.37 -18.66 -26.72
CA LEU A 525 26.03 -19.04 -25.35
C LEU A 525 24.51 -18.95 -25.18
N VAL A 526 23.87 -20.07 -24.86
CA VAL A 526 22.41 -20.20 -24.79
C VAL A 526 22.01 -20.97 -23.55
N GLU A 527 21.06 -20.43 -22.79
CA GLU A 527 20.48 -21.10 -21.64
C GLU A 527 19.13 -21.72 -22.00
N LYS A 528 18.97 -23.00 -21.70
CA LYS A 528 17.69 -23.71 -21.79
C LYS A 528 17.19 -24.06 -20.38
N PRO A 529 16.02 -23.55 -19.95
CA PRO A 529 15.33 -24.04 -18.76
C PRO A 529 15.00 -25.54 -18.89
N PHE A 530 15.17 -26.30 -17.80
CA PHE A 530 14.93 -27.75 -17.81
C PHE A 530 14.43 -28.20 -16.44
N GLY A 531 13.12 -28.48 -16.33
CA GLY A 531 12.48 -28.71 -15.03
C GLY A 531 12.68 -27.52 -14.09
N GLN A 532 13.20 -27.77 -12.89
CA GLN A 532 13.56 -26.73 -11.91
C GLN A 532 14.99 -26.17 -12.11
N GLY A 533 15.78 -26.74 -13.02
CA GLY A 533 17.16 -26.35 -13.32
C GLY A 533 17.29 -25.66 -14.68
N ALA A 534 18.53 -25.58 -15.17
CA ALA A 534 18.82 -25.16 -16.56
C ALA A 534 20.14 -25.72 -17.06
N VAL A 535 20.26 -25.72 -18.39
CA VAL A 535 21.46 -26.10 -19.13
C VAL A 535 21.98 -24.87 -19.89
N LEU A 536 23.23 -24.49 -19.63
CA LEU A 536 23.94 -23.47 -20.40
C LEU A 536 24.85 -24.16 -21.40
N LEU A 537 24.65 -23.90 -22.70
CA LEU A 537 25.47 -24.42 -23.78
C LEU A 537 26.43 -23.34 -24.27
N CYS A 538 27.74 -23.62 -24.22
CA CYS A 538 28.80 -22.82 -24.82
C CYS A 538 29.31 -23.49 -26.11
N ALA A 539 29.22 -22.76 -27.22
CA ALA A 539 29.44 -23.28 -28.57
C ALA A 539 30.91 -23.55 -28.95
N PHE A 540 31.85 -23.16 -28.10
CA PHE A 540 33.28 -23.25 -28.35
C PHE A 540 34.03 -23.54 -27.03
N PRO A 541 35.22 -24.14 -27.09
CA PRO A 541 35.96 -24.50 -25.89
C PRO A 541 36.52 -23.24 -25.21
N VAL A 542 36.63 -23.30 -23.88
CA VAL A 542 37.15 -22.19 -23.05
C VAL A 542 38.66 -22.30 -22.84
N ASP A 543 39.34 -22.90 -23.81
CA ASP A 543 40.79 -22.99 -23.93
C ASP A 543 41.32 -22.08 -25.06
N ARG A 544 42.59 -22.28 -25.45
CA ARG A 544 43.26 -21.47 -26.47
C ARG A 544 43.23 -22.08 -27.87
N ASP A 545 42.59 -23.23 -28.05
CA ASP A 545 42.63 -23.95 -29.32
C ASP A 545 41.79 -23.19 -30.35
N TRP A 546 40.54 -22.90 -29.99
CA TRP A 546 39.56 -22.28 -30.90
C TRP A 546 39.43 -20.78 -30.70
N SER A 547 39.95 -20.23 -29.61
CA SER A 547 39.79 -18.80 -29.32
C SER A 547 41.00 -18.19 -28.62
N ASN A 548 41.07 -16.85 -28.64
CA ASN A 548 41.97 -16.12 -27.74
C ASN A 548 41.29 -15.75 -26.40
N PHE A 549 40.10 -16.29 -26.10
CA PHE A 549 39.28 -15.83 -24.99
C PHE A 549 39.99 -15.93 -23.64
N PRO A 550 40.67 -17.05 -23.28
CA PRO A 550 41.25 -17.20 -21.95
C PRO A 550 42.37 -16.21 -21.61
N VAL A 551 42.95 -15.57 -22.62
CA VAL A 551 44.02 -14.57 -22.46
C VAL A 551 43.49 -13.12 -22.53
N ARG A 552 42.16 -12.93 -22.62
CA ARG A 552 41.53 -11.60 -22.56
C ARG A 552 41.18 -11.22 -21.12
N PRO A 553 41.30 -9.92 -20.75
CA PRO A 553 40.91 -9.45 -19.41
C PRO A 553 39.47 -9.77 -19.03
N ALA A 554 38.58 -9.91 -20.01
CA ALA A 554 37.17 -10.23 -19.79
C ALA A 554 36.93 -11.69 -19.34
N PHE A 555 37.89 -12.62 -19.54
CA PHE A 555 37.69 -14.03 -19.25
C PHE A 555 37.47 -14.30 -17.76
N LEU A 556 38.32 -13.73 -16.89
CA LEU A 556 38.22 -13.92 -15.45
C LEU A 556 36.86 -13.47 -14.88
N PRO A 557 36.40 -12.21 -15.08
CA PRO A 557 35.08 -11.80 -14.60
C PRO A 557 33.95 -12.58 -15.30
N TRP A 558 34.11 -12.99 -16.56
CA TRP A 558 33.10 -13.77 -17.28
C TRP A 558 32.91 -15.15 -16.65
N THR A 559 34.01 -15.85 -16.38
CA THR A 559 34.00 -17.17 -15.73
C THR A 559 33.37 -17.08 -14.35
N HIS A 560 33.78 -16.11 -13.52
CA HIS A 560 33.25 -15.93 -12.16
C HIS A 560 31.75 -15.63 -12.17
N ARG A 561 31.29 -14.75 -13.08
CA ARG A 561 29.86 -14.39 -13.15
C ARG A 561 29.01 -15.55 -13.66
N ILE A 562 29.46 -16.29 -14.66
CA ILE A 562 28.69 -17.43 -15.19
C ILE A 562 28.65 -18.58 -14.21
N VAL A 563 29.79 -18.98 -13.66
CA VAL A 563 29.83 -20.06 -12.66
C VAL A 563 29.08 -19.64 -11.41
N GLY A 564 29.26 -18.41 -10.94
CA GLY A 564 28.54 -17.86 -9.80
C GLY A 564 27.03 -17.69 -10.02
N TYR A 565 26.57 -17.48 -11.26
CA TYR A 565 25.15 -17.49 -11.62
C TYR A 565 24.59 -18.91 -11.67
N LEU A 566 25.26 -19.81 -12.39
CA LEU A 566 24.83 -21.20 -12.56
C LEU A 566 24.91 -22.02 -11.28
N ALA A 567 25.78 -21.64 -10.35
CA ALA A 567 25.86 -22.29 -9.05
C ALA A 567 24.76 -21.81 -8.07
N GLN A 568 23.93 -20.84 -8.45
CA GLN A 568 22.79 -20.44 -7.64
C GLN A 568 21.73 -21.53 -7.72
N ASP A 569 21.41 -22.09 -6.56
CA ASP A 569 20.28 -22.99 -6.44
C ASP A 569 18.99 -22.22 -6.78
N SER A 570 18.26 -22.71 -7.77
CA SER A 570 16.92 -22.25 -8.15
C SER A 570 15.93 -22.35 -6.99
N ARG A 571 16.20 -23.23 -6.01
CA ARG A 571 15.39 -23.44 -4.80
C ARG A 571 15.72 -22.48 -3.67
N GLY A 572 16.50 -21.42 -3.91
CA GLY A 572 16.56 -20.26 -3.03
C GLY A 572 15.20 -19.57 -2.99
N GLY A 573 14.20 -20.27 -2.42
CA GLY A 573 12.90 -19.72 -2.10
C GLY A 573 13.15 -18.43 -1.35
N GLN A 574 12.49 -17.39 -1.83
CA GLN A 574 12.48 -16.07 -1.22
C GLN A 574 12.48 -16.23 0.30
N SER A 575 13.62 -15.94 0.95
CA SER A 575 13.72 -15.99 2.41
C SER A 575 13.18 -14.70 3.00
N PHE A 576 12.12 -14.19 2.38
CA PHE A 576 11.37 -13.05 2.83
C PHE A 576 9.88 -13.35 2.69
N ALA A 577 9.09 -12.79 3.60
CA ALA A 577 7.63 -12.78 3.54
C ALA A 577 7.14 -11.42 4.03
N GLN A 578 5.87 -11.10 3.78
CA GLN A 578 5.27 -9.91 4.34
C GLN A 578 4.49 -10.26 5.62
N SER A 579 4.42 -9.28 6.52
CA SER A 579 3.55 -9.37 7.68
C SER A 579 2.08 -9.46 7.23
N GLY A 580 1.31 -10.36 7.83
CA GLY A 580 -0.10 -10.64 7.51
C GLY A 580 -0.29 -11.84 6.59
N GLU A 581 0.75 -12.24 5.85
CA GLU A 581 0.72 -13.39 4.94
C GLU A 581 0.86 -14.73 5.67
N THR A 582 0.49 -15.81 4.98
CA THR A 582 0.83 -17.18 5.35
C THR A 582 2.25 -17.51 4.91
N LEU A 583 3.15 -17.65 5.88
CA LEU A 583 4.54 -18.04 5.63
C LEU A 583 4.63 -19.54 5.35
N ILE A 584 5.04 -19.91 4.14
CA ILE A 584 5.41 -21.29 3.81
C ILE A 584 6.79 -21.57 4.39
N VAL A 585 6.88 -22.55 5.28
CA VAL A 585 8.13 -22.92 5.96
C VAL A 585 9.01 -23.72 4.99
N PRO A 586 10.27 -23.30 4.77
CA PRO A 586 11.19 -24.06 3.93
C PRO A 586 11.46 -25.45 4.52
N THR A 587 11.15 -26.51 3.76
CA THR A 587 11.35 -27.91 4.17
C THR A 587 12.59 -28.55 3.54
N SER A 588 13.52 -27.75 3.02
CA SER A 588 14.72 -28.23 2.31
C SER A 588 15.74 -28.99 3.20
N LEU A 589 15.50 -29.10 4.51
CA LEU A 589 16.37 -29.84 5.45
C LEU A 589 16.10 -31.36 5.40
N PRO A 590 17.09 -32.21 5.07
CA PRO A 590 16.91 -33.65 4.98
C PRO A 590 16.52 -34.33 6.30
N GLY A 591 15.60 -35.33 6.22
CA GLY A 591 15.21 -36.25 7.29
C GLY A 591 13.69 -36.23 7.62
N THR A 592 13.25 -36.84 8.73
CA THR A 592 11.81 -36.93 9.13
C THR A 592 11.36 -36.27 10.45
N ALA A 593 12.25 -35.73 11.28
CA ALA A 593 11.91 -35.01 12.52
C ALA A 593 11.08 -33.74 12.27
N PRO A 594 10.25 -33.31 13.24
CA PRO A 594 9.41 -32.12 13.10
C PRO A 594 10.25 -30.85 13.00
N MET A 595 9.72 -29.87 12.25
CA MET A 595 10.24 -28.52 12.18
C MET A 595 9.78 -27.71 13.38
N ILE A 596 10.68 -26.92 13.95
CA ILE A 596 10.41 -25.98 15.04
C ILE A 596 10.85 -24.60 14.55
N GLY A 597 9.93 -23.64 14.57
CA GLY A 597 10.25 -22.24 14.32
C GLY A 597 10.54 -21.49 15.62
N LYS A 598 11.14 -20.31 15.51
CA LYS A 598 11.21 -19.31 16.58
C LYS A 598 10.83 -17.95 16.02
N ALA A 599 9.90 -17.27 16.71
CA ALA A 599 9.49 -15.90 16.38
C ALA A 599 10.61 -14.89 16.68
N PRO A 600 10.62 -13.71 16.04
CA PRO A 600 11.61 -12.68 16.32
C PRO A 600 11.42 -12.09 17.73
N ASN A 601 12.52 -11.63 18.31
CA ASN A 601 12.53 -10.79 19.52
C ASN A 601 12.12 -9.34 19.16
N PRO A 602 11.88 -8.46 20.16
CA PRO A 602 11.60 -7.04 19.91
C PRO A 602 12.71 -6.26 19.18
N ASP A 603 13.94 -6.77 19.16
CA ASP A 603 15.04 -6.21 18.37
C ASP A 603 15.04 -6.68 16.91
N GLY A 604 14.09 -7.55 16.53
CA GLY A 604 13.92 -8.14 15.22
C GLY A 604 14.87 -9.30 14.89
N GLN A 605 15.73 -9.70 15.82
CA GLN A 605 16.58 -10.88 15.68
C GLN A 605 15.81 -12.17 16.02
N PRO A 606 16.27 -13.36 15.58
CA PRO A 606 15.63 -14.62 15.94
C PRO A 606 15.49 -14.78 17.45
N GLY A 607 14.26 -14.95 17.91
CA GLY A 607 13.94 -15.06 19.32
C GLY A 607 14.07 -16.46 19.88
N THR A 608 13.55 -16.63 21.10
CA THR A 608 13.56 -17.91 21.82
C THR A 608 12.20 -18.57 21.94
N THR A 609 11.11 -17.83 21.65
CA THR A 609 9.74 -18.33 21.70
C THR A 609 9.49 -19.32 20.57
N PRO A 610 9.22 -20.60 20.87
CA PRO A 610 8.99 -21.61 19.85
C PRO A 610 7.63 -21.38 19.17
N ILE A 611 7.61 -21.57 17.86
CA ILE A 611 6.40 -21.62 17.04
C ILE A 611 6.39 -22.95 16.29
N TYR A 612 5.21 -23.54 16.13
CA TYR A 612 5.04 -24.85 15.52
C TYR A 612 4.33 -24.68 14.18
N PRO A 613 5.03 -24.90 13.06
CA PRO A 613 4.40 -24.89 11.74
C PRO A 613 3.32 -25.96 11.64
N GLU A 614 2.21 -25.62 11.01
CA GLU A 614 1.10 -26.54 10.76
C GLU A 614 1.17 -27.09 9.33
N PRO A 615 0.63 -28.29 9.05
CA PRO A 615 0.44 -28.74 7.68
C PRO A 615 -0.46 -27.77 6.91
N ALA A 616 -0.07 -27.46 5.67
CA ALA A 616 -0.89 -26.69 4.75
C ALA A 616 -2.25 -27.38 4.53
N ILE A 617 -3.30 -26.59 4.32
CA ILE A 617 -4.65 -27.13 4.08
C ILE A 617 -4.71 -27.87 2.73
N ASP A 618 -3.90 -27.43 1.77
CA ASP A 618 -3.79 -28.12 0.50
C ASP A 618 -2.99 -29.42 0.67
N ASP A 619 -3.29 -30.45 -0.13
CA ASP A 619 -2.70 -31.79 -0.01
C ASP A 619 -1.21 -31.83 -0.47
N SER A 620 -0.50 -30.71 -0.32
CA SER A 620 0.86 -30.46 -0.78
C SER A 620 1.95 -30.92 0.19
N GLN A 621 1.57 -31.41 1.38
CA GLN A 621 2.48 -31.78 2.48
C GLN A 621 3.46 -30.65 2.91
N ARG A 622 3.14 -29.39 2.58
CA ARG A 622 3.93 -28.23 3.01
C ARG A 622 3.60 -27.86 4.46
N LEU A 623 4.52 -27.17 5.11
CA LEU A 623 4.31 -26.59 6.44
C LEU A 623 4.11 -25.08 6.30
N GLU A 624 3.18 -24.51 7.06
CA GLU A 624 2.82 -23.10 7.02
C GLU A 624 2.66 -22.50 8.42
N ILE A 625 2.85 -21.18 8.50
CA ILE A 625 2.46 -20.35 9.64
C ILE A 625 1.54 -19.26 9.10
N ARG A 626 0.29 -19.29 9.54
CA ARG A 626 -0.76 -18.39 9.05
C ARG A 626 -0.74 -17.06 9.78
N ASN A 627 -0.92 -15.97 9.03
CA ASN A 627 -1.04 -14.60 9.55
C ASN A 627 0.17 -14.19 10.40
N ILE A 628 1.38 -14.28 9.84
CA ILE A 628 2.60 -13.91 10.56
C ILE A 628 2.61 -12.41 10.84
N GLU A 629 2.64 -12.00 12.11
CA GLU A 629 2.46 -10.58 12.46
C GLU A 629 3.77 -9.88 12.84
N PRO A 630 4.54 -10.32 13.87
CA PRO A 630 5.77 -9.64 14.22
C PRO A 630 6.76 -9.59 13.05
N ILE A 631 7.19 -8.38 12.67
CA ILE A 631 8.27 -8.20 11.70
C ILE A 631 9.61 -8.56 12.32
N GLY A 632 10.55 -9.02 11.50
CA GLY A 632 11.86 -9.47 11.95
C GLY A 632 12.27 -10.78 11.32
N VAL A 633 13.30 -11.40 11.90
CA VAL A 633 13.89 -12.63 11.36
C VAL A 633 13.37 -13.83 12.16
N TYR A 634 12.64 -14.70 11.47
CA TYR A 634 12.21 -15.99 11.98
C TYR A 634 13.31 -17.02 11.72
N SER A 635 13.46 -17.97 12.65
CA SER A 635 14.38 -19.10 12.47
C SER A 635 13.63 -20.42 12.50
N PHE A 636 13.96 -21.32 11.60
CA PHE A 636 13.35 -22.64 11.47
C PHE A 636 14.42 -23.70 11.48
N ALA A 637 14.36 -24.63 12.42
CA ALA A 637 15.29 -25.74 12.46
C ALA A 637 14.52 -27.03 12.69
N ARG A 638 15.12 -28.15 12.28
CA ARG A 638 14.59 -29.46 12.67
C ARG A 638 14.96 -29.76 14.11
N ALA A 639 14.07 -30.47 14.81
CA ALA A 639 14.31 -30.86 16.20
C ALA A 639 15.58 -31.72 16.39
N ASP A 640 15.97 -32.50 15.37
CA ASP A 640 17.17 -33.35 15.37
C ASP A 640 18.45 -32.62 14.89
N ALA A 641 18.33 -31.40 14.38
CA ALA A 641 19.43 -30.58 13.89
C ALA A 641 19.22 -29.09 14.20
N PRO A 642 19.14 -28.70 15.49
CA PRO A 642 18.84 -27.32 15.90
C PRO A 642 19.92 -26.31 15.47
N ASP A 643 21.16 -26.76 15.25
CA ASP A 643 22.30 -25.91 14.87
C ASP A 643 22.34 -25.57 13.37
N ARG A 644 21.35 -26.01 12.59
CA ARG A 644 21.21 -25.71 11.16
C ARG A 644 19.89 -25.01 10.86
N PRO A 645 19.68 -23.79 11.40
CA PRO A 645 18.45 -23.06 11.15
C PRO A 645 18.41 -22.52 9.72
N ILE A 646 17.23 -22.46 9.14
CA ILE A 646 16.88 -21.63 7.99
C ILE A 646 16.28 -20.34 8.53
N LEU A 647 16.72 -19.20 8.00
CA LEU A 647 16.22 -17.89 8.42
C LEU A 647 15.28 -17.31 7.38
N VAL A 648 14.20 -16.66 7.82
CA VAL A 648 13.25 -15.97 6.95
C VAL A 648 12.99 -14.57 7.51
N ALA A 649 13.18 -13.55 6.67
CA ALA A 649 12.95 -12.16 7.03
C ALA A 649 11.52 -11.73 6.70
N VAL A 650 10.71 -11.50 7.73
CA VAL A 650 9.37 -10.94 7.60
C VAL A 650 9.45 -9.42 7.71
N ASN A 651 8.90 -8.71 6.74
CA ASN A 651 8.91 -7.26 6.71
C ASN A 651 7.50 -6.70 6.51
N LEU A 652 7.31 -5.44 6.90
CA LEU A 652 6.10 -4.69 6.62
C LEU A 652 5.89 -4.54 5.09
N GLU A 653 4.66 -4.39 4.65
CA GLU A 653 4.37 -4.04 3.26
C GLU A 653 4.92 -2.63 2.94
N SER A 654 5.61 -2.46 1.82
CA SER A 654 6.30 -1.21 1.50
C SER A 654 5.37 -0.02 1.30
N TYR A 655 4.11 -0.27 0.95
CA TYR A 655 3.10 0.76 0.73
C TYR A 655 2.64 1.45 2.02
N GLU A 656 2.71 0.79 3.18
CA GLU A 656 2.39 1.42 4.49
C GLU A 656 3.34 2.56 4.85
N SER A 657 4.54 2.55 4.25
CA SER A 657 5.53 3.62 4.37
C SER A 657 5.24 4.82 3.47
N GLU A 658 4.27 4.72 2.56
CA GLU A 658 3.98 5.77 1.58
C GLU A 658 2.81 6.66 2.04
N LEU A 659 3.08 7.95 2.22
CA LEU A 659 2.11 8.95 2.67
C LEU A 659 1.21 9.47 1.52
N ASN A 660 0.67 8.55 0.70
CA ASN A 660 -0.29 8.85 -0.36
C ASN A 660 -1.70 8.73 0.20
N TYR A 661 -2.44 9.83 0.25
CA TYR A 661 -3.76 9.87 0.89
C TYR A 661 -4.90 10.05 -0.12
N LEU A 662 -5.95 9.24 0.00
CA LEU A 662 -7.12 9.26 -0.88
C LEU A 662 -7.82 10.63 -0.89
N ASP A 663 -7.99 11.25 0.28
CA ASP A 663 -8.66 12.55 0.41
C ASP A 663 -7.89 13.67 -0.30
N ARG A 664 -6.56 13.67 -0.22
CA ARG A 664 -5.71 14.61 -0.97
C ARG A 664 -5.82 14.37 -2.47
N TRP A 665 -5.73 13.11 -2.89
CA TRP A 665 -5.85 12.75 -4.30
C TRP A 665 -7.18 13.24 -4.88
N PHE A 666 -8.30 13.01 -4.21
CA PHE A 666 -9.61 13.50 -4.67
C PHE A 666 -9.69 15.02 -4.74
N ALA A 667 -9.13 15.74 -3.76
CA ALA A 667 -9.11 17.20 -3.77
C ALA A 667 -8.25 17.76 -4.93
N GLU A 668 -7.11 17.15 -5.21
CA GLU A 668 -6.20 17.55 -6.29
C GLU A 668 -6.77 17.29 -7.69
N GLN A 669 -7.55 16.22 -7.86
CA GLN A 669 -8.23 15.92 -9.13
C GLN A 669 -9.39 16.89 -9.45
N SER A 670 -9.84 17.71 -8.49
CA SER A 670 -10.97 18.63 -8.66
C SER A 670 -10.71 19.98 -7.98
N PRO A 671 -9.69 20.74 -8.42
CA PRO A 671 -9.26 21.97 -7.75
C PRO A 671 -10.27 23.11 -7.81
N GLU A 672 -11.25 23.04 -8.71
CA GLU A 672 -12.32 24.03 -8.86
C GLU A 672 -13.48 23.85 -7.86
N VAL A 673 -13.54 22.70 -7.17
CA VAL A 673 -14.59 22.34 -6.21
C VAL A 673 -14.07 22.56 -4.79
N GLU A 674 -14.96 22.91 -3.86
CA GLU A 674 -14.60 22.98 -2.44
C GLU A 674 -13.97 21.63 -2.00
N PRO A 675 -12.78 21.60 -1.35
CA PRO A 675 -12.05 20.36 -1.09
C PRO A 675 -12.88 19.27 -0.39
N ARG A 676 -13.71 19.66 0.58
CA ARG A 676 -14.61 18.72 1.28
C ARG A 676 -15.58 18.04 0.32
N GLN A 677 -16.17 18.78 -0.61
CA GLN A 677 -17.13 18.25 -1.58
C GLN A 677 -16.45 17.37 -2.63
N ALA A 678 -15.21 17.72 -3.02
CA ALA A 678 -14.39 16.89 -3.89
C ALA A 678 -14.10 15.52 -3.25
N VAL A 679 -13.70 15.51 -1.98
CA VAL A 679 -13.46 14.29 -1.21
C VAL A 679 -14.74 13.44 -1.07
N GLU A 680 -15.86 14.03 -0.65
CA GLU A 680 -17.13 13.28 -0.53
C GLU A 680 -17.59 12.69 -1.87
N SER A 681 -17.42 13.43 -2.96
CA SER A 681 -17.72 12.95 -4.32
C SER A 681 -16.83 11.78 -4.71
N GLY A 682 -15.53 11.85 -4.38
CA GLY A 682 -14.56 10.78 -4.57
C GLY A 682 -14.91 9.52 -3.79
N LEU A 683 -15.15 9.64 -2.49
CA LEU A 683 -15.53 8.52 -1.62
C LEU A 683 -16.84 7.86 -2.05
N ARG A 684 -17.81 8.64 -2.55
CA ARG A 684 -19.05 8.10 -3.14
C ARG A 684 -18.79 7.25 -4.38
N LYS A 685 -17.79 7.59 -5.20
CA LYS A 685 -17.41 6.78 -6.37
C LYS A 685 -16.78 5.44 -5.97
N LEU A 686 -16.07 5.39 -4.84
CA LEU A 686 -15.51 4.15 -4.30
C LEU A 686 -16.60 3.20 -3.78
N LEU A 687 -17.77 3.75 -3.42
CA LEU A 687 -18.89 3.06 -2.80
C LEU A 687 -20.17 3.14 -3.66
N PRO A 688 -20.19 2.60 -4.91
CA PRO A 688 -21.32 2.74 -5.82
C PRO A 688 -22.61 2.08 -5.32
N SER A 689 -22.50 1.10 -4.41
CA SER A 689 -23.63 0.39 -3.80
C SER A 689 -24.35 1.19 -2.70
N TYR A 690 -23.75 2.29 -2.24
CA TYR A 690 -24.31 3.14 -1.19
C TYR A 690 -25.03 4.36 -1.77
N PRO A 691 -26.21 4.72 -1.25
CA PRO A 691 -26.84 5.99 -1.58
C PRO A 691 -25.91 7.17 -1.22
N ALA A 692 -25.80 8.16 -2.12
CA ALA A 692 -24.90 9.30 -1.92
C ALA A 692 -25.10 10.04 -0.58
N GLU A 693 -26.34 10.07 -0.06
CA GLU A 693 -26.72 10.73 1.20
C GLU A 693 -26.25 9.96 2.46
N MET A 694 -25.88 8.68 2.28
CA MET A 694 -25.42 7.78 3.33
C MET A 694 -23.89 7.72 3.45
N VAL A 695 -23.15 8.34 2.53
CA VAL A 695 -21.68 8.45 2.58
C VAL A 695 -21.28 9.85 3.04
N ARG A 696 -20.50 9.92 4.12
CA ARG A 696 -20.12 11.17 4.78
C ARG A 696 -18.63 11.23 5.05
N TYR A 697 -18.10 12.44 5.10
CA TYR A 697 -16.70 12.71 5.40
C TYR A 697 -16.57 13.71 6.56
N VAL A 698 -15.73 13.35 7.52
CA VAL A 698 -15.35 14.13 8.70
C VAL A 698 -13.85 14.38 8.62
N ALA A 699 -13.48 15.63 8.29
CA ALA A 699 -12.09 16.02 8.09
C ALA A 699 -11.29 16.14 9.40
N ASP A 700 -11.98 16.35 10.52
CA ASP A 700 -11.38 16.49 11.85
C ASP A 700 -12.04 15.52 12.83
N ALA A 701 -11.25 14.61 13.37
CA ALA A 701 -11.67 13.58 14.31
C ALA A 701 -12.33 14.15 15.57
N GLU A 702 -11.91 15.34 16.05
CA GLU A 702 -12.49 15.97 17.25
C GLU A 702 -13.93 16.44 17.03
N SER A 703 -14.34 16.61 15.76
CA SER A 703 -15.71 16.97 15.41
C SER A 703 -16.63 15.77 15.20
N VAL A 704 -16.14 14.53 15.39
CA VAL A 704 -16.87 13.31 15.04
C VAL A 704 -18.15 13.15 15.87
N ALA A 705 -18.11 13.48 17.17
CA ALA A 705 -19.28 13.42 18.04
C ALA A 705 -20.36 14.43 17.60
N GLU A 706 -19.95 15.63 17.18
CA GLU A 706 -20.84 16.65 16.65
C GLU A 706 -21.45 16.22 15.32
N ALA A 707 -20.66 15.66 14.41
CA ALA A 707 -21.11 15.11 13.14
C ALA A 707 -22.11 13.96 13.33
N ALA A 708 -21.81 13.03 14.24
CA ALA A 708 -22.72 11.95 14.66
C ALA A 708 -24.00 12.50 15.33
N SER A 709 -23.93 13.65 16.02
CA SER A 709 -25.11 14.33 16.58
C SER A 709 -25.96 15.07 15.55
N THR A 710 -25.32 15.66 14.54
CA THR A 710 -25.99 16.41 13.47
C THR A 710 -26.69 15.46 12.52
N ALA A 711 -26.08 14.30 12.26
CA ALA A 711 -26.69 13.16 11.58
C ALA A 711 -28.06 12.77 12.18
N ARG A 712 -28.15 12.78 13.51
CA ARG A 712 -29.33 12.36 14.28
C ARG A 712 -30.51 13.32 14.19
N ARG A 713 -30.26 14.63 14.07
CA ARG A 713 -31.31 15.65 14.31
C ARG A 713 -31.80 16.35 13.04
N GLY A 714 -31.07 16.25 11.93
CA GLY A 714 -31.36 17.07 10.75
C GLY A 714 -31.12 18.56 11.01
N VAL A 715 -31.31 19.39 9.99
CA VAL A 715 -31.12 20.84 10.13
C VAL A 715 -32.31 21.43 10.89
N LYS A 716 -32.03 22.09 12.01
CA LYS A 716 -33.00 22.78 12.87
C LYS A 716 -33.48 24.07 12.21
N LEU A 717 -34.48 23.97 11.32
CA LEU A 717 -35.06 25.16 10.68
C LEU A 717 -35.67 26.13 11.70
N TRP A 718 -36.13 25.65 12.85
CA TRP A 718 -36.78 26.50 13.85
C TRP A 718 -35.84 27.55 14.47
N ASP A 719 -34.53 27.31 14.55
CA ASP A 719 -33.57 28.29 15.07
C ASP A 719 -33.46 29.48 14.11
N LEU A 720 -33.45 29.20 12.80
CA LEU A 720 -33.49 30.23 11.76
C LEU A 720 -34.84 30.97 11.75
N VAL A 721 -35.96 30.25 11.88
CA VAL A 721 -37.30 30.85 11.99
C VAL A 721 -37.38 31.76 13.24
N LEU A 722 -36.81 31.36 14.38
CA LEU A 722 -36.75 32.18 15.59
C LEU A 722 -35.94 33.45 15.40
N MET A 723 -34.80 33.39 14.71
CA MET A 723 -34.02 34.58 14.37
C MET A 723 -34.81 35.55 13.47
N VAL A 724 -35.55 35.01 12.48
CA VAL A 724 -36.43 35.82 11.62
C VAL A 724 -37.58 36.43 12.44
N VAL A 725 -38.18 35.68 13.36
CA VAL A 725 -39.22 36.20 14.29
C VAL A 725 -38.66 37.34 15.14
N LEU A 726 -37.47 37.19 15.71
CA LEU A 726 -36.82 38.21 16.52
C LEU A 726 -36.52 39.48 15.70
N ALA A 727 -35.97 39.33 14.50
CA ALA A 727 -35.71 40.44 13.60
C ALA A 727 -37.00 41.19 13.23
N LEU A 728 -38.07 40.45 12.92
CA LEU A 728 -39.38 41.03 12.60
C LEU A 728 -40.01 41.74 13.81
N ALA A 729 -39.87 41.17 15.02
CA ALA A 729 -40.37 41.75 16.27
C ALA A 729 -39.65 43.06 16.64
N LEU A 730 -38.35 43.19 16.33
CA LEU A 730 -37.59 44.42 16.55
C LEU A 730 -37.87 45.47 15.47
N LEU A 731 -38.08 45.05 14.21
CA LEU A 731 -38.37 45.95 13.10
C LEU A 731 -39.80 46.48 13.11
N GLU A 732 -40.78 45.70 13.54
CA GLU A 732 -42.20 46.09 13.52
C GLU A 732 -42.47 47.40 14.30
N PRO A 733 -41.98 47.59 15.54
CA PRO A 733 -42.20 48.83 16.28
C PRO A 733 -41.51 50.02 15.64
N PHE A 734 -40.32 49.82 15.05
CA PHE A 734 -39.60 50.88 14.35
C PHE A 734 -40.36 51.35 13.10
N VAL A 735 -40.83 50.40 12.29
CA VAL A 735 -41.63 50.69 11.10
C VAL A 735 -42.97 51.33 11.48
N ALA A 736 -43.63 50.83 12.53
CA ALA A 736 -44.85 51.41 13.07
C ALA A 736 -44.64 52.87 13.50
N ASN A 737 -43.55 53.14 14.23
CA ASN A 737 -43.25 54.46 14.74
C ASN A 737 -42.81 55.44 13.63
N TRP A 738 -42.04 54.97 12.65
CA TRP A 738 -41.66 55.74 11.46
C TRP A 738 -42.88 56.13 10.60
N ILE A 739 -43.83 55.20 10.44
CA ILE A 739 -45.10 55.48 9.78
C ILE A 739 -45.90 56.50 10.60
N SER A 740 -45.97 56.36 11.93
CA SER A 740 -46.73 57.27 12.81
C SER A 740 -46.15 58.69 12.87
N ALA A 741 -44.82 58.83 13.01
CA ALA A 741 -44.12 60.11 13.10
C ALA A 741 -44.20 60.97 11.83
N LYS A 742 -44.44 60.34 10.68
CA LYS A 742 -44.61 61.06 9.40
C LYS A 742 -46.05 61.55 9.15
N HIS A 743 -47.02 61.03 9.91
CA HIS A 743 -48.45 61.38 9.75
C HIS A 743 -48.95 62.33 10.84
N TYR A 744 -48.39 62.28 12.05
CA TYR A 744 -48.66 63.25 13.11
C TYR A 744 -47.48 64.23 13.19
N GLY A 745 -47.63 65.41 12.57
CA GLY A 745 -46.65 66.48 12.72
C GLY A 745 -46.46 66.83 14.20
N LYS A 746 -45.21 67.04 14.62
CA LYS A 746 -44.88 67.52 15.98
C LYS A 746 -45.75 68.75 16.31
N PRO A 747 -46.37 68.85 17.50
CA PRO A 747 -47.08 70.05 17.88
C PRO A 747 -46.08 71.21 17.95
N THR A 748 -46.33 72.25 17.17
CA THR A 748 -45.59 73.52 17.25
C THR A 748 -45.87 74.12 18.62
N GLU A 749 -44.82 74.42 19.40
CA GLU A 749 -44.93 75.12 20.68
C GLU A 749 -45.67 76.46 20.47
N LEU A 750 -46.76 76.65 21.22
CA LEU A 750 -47.54 77.89 21.23
C LEU A 750 -46.73 78.98 21.97
N ALA A 751 -46.36 80.02 21.24
CA ALA A 751 -45.70 81.22 21.78
C ALA A 751 -46.57 81.91 22.85
N GLU A 752 -45.88 82.41 23.88
CA GLU A 752 -46.39 83.03 25.10
C GLU A 752 -47.40 84.17 24.88
N ALA A 753 -48.46 84.16 25.70
CA ALA A 753 -49.49 85.19 25.76
C ALA A 753 -48.99 86.46 26.49
N ARG A 754 -49.15 87.62 25.85
CA ARG A 754 -49.02 88.95 26.51
C ARG A 754 -50.26 89.24 27.37
N PRO A 755 -50.10 89.83 28.58
CA PRO A 755 -51.24 90.14 29.45
C PRO A 755 -51.92 91.47 29.08
N VAL A 756 -53.25 91.46 29.10
CA VAL A 756 -54.12 92.64 28.96
C VAL A 756 -54.32 93.27 30.35
N ARG A 757 -53.98 94.56 30.50
CA ARG A 757 -54.29 95.37 31.69
C ARG A 757 -55.77 95.81 31.67
N GLY A 758 -56.44 95.65 32.80
CA GLY A 758 -57.80 96.11 33.06
C GLY A 758 -57.89 97.59 33.46
N SER A 759 -59.13 98.07 33.38
CA SER A 759 -59.71 99.42 33.51
C SER A 759 -59.45 100.22 34.79
N GLN A 760 -59.54 101.57 34.68
CA GLN A 760 -60.54 102.43 35.35
C GLN A 760 -60.22 103.94 35.16
N GLY A 761 -61.26 104.78 35.05
CA GLY A 761 -61.17 106.23 35.30
C GLY A 761 -62.04 107.11 34.40
N ALA A 762 -63.16 107.60 34.94
CA ALA A 762 -64.11 108.52 34.32
C ALA A 762 -63.84 109.99 34.71
N ALA A 763 -64.57 110.89 34.02
CA ALA A 763 -64.91 112.29 34.35
C ALA A 763 -63.88 113.40 34.04
N SER A 764 -64.10 114.07 32.91
CA SER A 764 -64.58 115.47 32.82
C SER A 764 -64.77 115.86 31.37
#